data_AF-A0AAU5PBU8-F1
#
_entry.id   AF-A0AAU5PBU8-F1
#
_cell.length_a   1.000
_cell.length_b   1.000
_cell.length_c   1.000
_cell.angle_alpha   90.00
_cell.angle_beta   90.00
_cell.angle_gamma   90.00
#
_symmetry.space_group_name_H-M   'P 1'
#
loop_
_entity.id
_entity.type
_entity.pdbx_description
1 polymer ?
#
loop_
_entity_poly.entity_id
_entity_poly.type
_entity_poly.pdbx_seq_one_letter_code
_entity_poly.pdbx_strand_id
1 'polypeptide(L)'
;MTSSTGGWEYDAFISYSRFDDETYSFLTNLTDALREAFHSLTGRPLRLFIDTVHISASSLWETRIHHALQHSATLIAIQSPSYAASPWCAREWDTFLTLENERRFQYELLPYESLVFPVRYISTGPVSPSGPDVARRMREAQTRQCVDLVGIEPDDPNFAARVKGLSRDLVAMLENLTPERRPRVLDDENGAASVRFGASPEAEVPLVTTHRGPDERRFVEQLTEARSVTVVTVSDDSLPDLIEEAALRKARTAEGFWDHLHVVFPDNSVLPFINDGLSARFPDRNAALAERRYRVWQVRRRLMSLLLRYGRLGHWTISLCPFAPPFVGALFSMPDGKQSVQLSISRPKLESAENLKVNFLDRVDHYFEQAFREVVESSREEHEIVLVGEPSPGNREFRCTGGRFRRSVLLDGQETGDWLAALVAVTWRSSRTGAEPLLQINTPRTSTREMGKISHVSGYINQRDCAVPEPGITGTSDGAAFLVSELAARTALDRELLQDFGISECAYRAELIDVLNFYYPDKENLFFYLFEQQLPSEVRYAVELQMLPWGMSELVTIREHQVYSNVLSVCRNESLDSPQRDAVGHVLCLNLHLHGRHDAAEALAREMSRPKVSAELLSRFSAAAEETKHSRRSAQKKIYITGIAGLQYRAFFTHLVPTYERIGVLGATDLLSAIHADLSRRRALTELAETYGNREFIESLVLEV
;
A
#
# COMPACT_ATOMS: atom_id res chain seq x y z
N MET A 1 -0.66 -16.77 -44.25
CA MET A 1 -1.27 -17.31 -43.02
C MET A 1 -0.53 -16.69 -41.85
N THR A 2 -1.01 -15.57 -41.35
CA THR A 2 -0.40 -14.77 -40.29
C THR A 2 -1.01 -15.18 -38.95
N SER A 3 -0.20 -15.76 -38.06
CA SER A 3 -0.61 -16.11 -36.70
C SER A 3 -0.86 -14.84 -35.89
N SER A 4 -2.13 -14.48 -35.72
CA SER A 4 -2.58 -13.40 -34.87
C SER A 4 -2.44 -13.81 -33.40
N THR A 5 -1.42 -13.32 -32.71
CA THR A 5 -1.39 -13.35 -31.24
C THR A 5 -2.21 -12.18 -30.71
N GLY A 6 -3.31 -12.45 -30.01
CA GLY A 6 -3.97 -11.48 -29.12
C GLY A 6 -5.27 -10.81 -29.58
N GLY A 7 -5.85 -11.08 -30.75
CA GLY A 7 -7.16 -10.51 -31.15
C GLY A 7 -7.22 -8.99 -31.41
N TRP A 8 -6.16 -8.22 -31.15
CA TRP A 8 -6.07 -6.78 -31.38
C TRP A 8 -5.54 -6.44 -32.79
N GLU A 9 -6.02 -5.34 -33.39
CA GLU A 9 -5.54 -4.83 -34.69
C GLU A 9 -4.17 -4.15 -34.54
N TYR A 10 -4.00 -3.38 -33.46
CA TYR A 10 -2.76 -2.69 -33.10
C TYR A 10 -2.27 -3.11 -31.71
N ASP A 11 -0.96 -3.19 -31.54
CA ASP A 11 -0.33 -3.45 -30.25
C ASP A 11 -0.36 -2.20 -29.36
N ALA A 12 -0.17 -1.01 -29.97
CA ALA A 12 -0.31 0.26 -29.27
C ALA A 12 -0.87 1.37 -30.16
N PHE A 13 -1.67 2.25 -29.55
CA PHE A 13 -2.05 3.55 -30.08
C PHE A 13 -1.06 4.61 -29.59
N ILE A 14 -0.56 5.49 -30.46
CA ILE A 14 0.27 6.62 -30.02
C ILE A 14 -0.54 7.91 -30.03
N SER A 15 -0.78 8.46 -28.85
CA SER A 15 -1.42 9.76 -28.64
C SER A 15 -0.33 10.82 -28.42
N TYR A 16 -0.32 11.85 -29.25
CA TYR A 16 0.66 12.93 -29.21
C TYR A 16 0.04 14.24 -29.71
N SER A 17 0.63 15.37 -29.35
CA SER A 17 0.25 16.66 -29.93
C SER A 17 1.01 16.88 -31.23
N ARG A 18 0.31 17.20 -32.32
CA ARG A 18 0.96 17.39 -33.64
C ARG A 18 1.95 18.56 -33.67
N PHE A 19 1.70 19.60 -32.88
CA PHE A 19 2.61 20.76 -32.74
C PHE A 19 4.04 20.35 -32.38
N ASP A 20 4.16 19.26 -31.64
CA ASP A 20 5.41 18.75 -31.09
C ASP A 20 6.23 17.95 -32.10
N ASP A 21 5.56 17.31 -33.06
CA ASP A 21 6.20 16.47 -34.08
C ASP A 21 6.70 17.29 -35.27
N GLU A 22 5.97 18.34 -35.67
CA GLU A 22 6.39 19.30 -36.70
C GLU A 22 7.68 20.05 -36.36
N THR A 23 8.05 20.09 -35.07
CA THR A 23 9.18 20.90 -34.56
C THR A 23 10.42 20.07 -34.23
N TYR A 24 10.30 18.77 -33.88
CA TYR A 24 11.40 18.04 -33.21
C TYR A 24 11.76 16.65 -33.77
N SER A 25 11.09 16.13 -34.81
CA SER A 25 11.29 14.77 -35.38
C SER A 25 11.37 13.61 -34.37
N PHE A 26 10.98 13.87 -33.11
CA PHE A 26 11.11 12.99 -31.96
C PHE A 26 10.21 11.76 -32.10
N LEU A 27 9.00 11.94 -32.62
CA LEU A 27 8.05 10.83 -32.77
C LEU A 27 8.57 9.78 -33.76
N THR A 28 9.23 10.21 -34.83
CA THR A 28 9.83 9.30 -35.82
C THR A 28 10.94 8.49 -35.15
N ASN A 29 11.86 9.15 -34.44
CA ASN A 29 12.96 8.47 -33.74
C ASN A 29 12.46 7.52 -32.64
N LEU A 30 11.47 7.93 -31.85
CA LEU A 30 10.86 7.09 -30.81
C LEU A 30 10.17 5.87 -31.41
N THR A 31 9.42 6.04 -32.50
CA THR A 31 8.66 4.94 -33.11
C THR A 31 9.55 3.94 -33.82
N ASP A 32 10.63 4.39 -34.46
CA ASP A 32 11.62 3.50 -35.08
C ASP A 32 12.40 2.72 -34.01
N ALA A 33 12.85 3.39 -32.94
CA ALA A 33 13.50 2.73 -31.81
C ALA A 33 12.58 1.72 -31.09
N LEU A 34 11.29 2.06 -30.92
CA LEU A 34 10.29 1.13 -30.37
C LEU A 34 10.09 -0.10 -31.26
N ARG A 35 10.02 0.09 -32.58
CA ARG A 35 9.87 -1.04 -33.53
C ARG A 35 11.09 -1.95 -33.50
N GLU A 36 12.30 -1.38 -33.48
CA GLU A 36 13.55 -2.15 -33.42
C GLU A 36 13.66 -2.93 -32.11
N ALA A 37 13.45 -2.27 -30.96
CA ALA A 37 13.51 -2.90 -29.65
C ALA A 37 12.45 -3.99 -29.48
N PHE A 38 11.21 -3.73 -29.91
CA PHE A 38 10.14 -4.73 -29.86
C PHE A 38 10.41 -5.93 -30.78
N HIS A 39 10.93 -5.70 -31.99
CA HIS A 39 11.31 -6.78 -32.91
C HIS A 39 12.45 -7.62 -32.32
N SER A 40 13.44 -6.99 -31.70
CA SER A 40 14.52 -7.70 -30.99
C SER A 40 14.02 -8.56 -29.83
N LEU A 41 12.95 -8.15 -29.14
CA LEU A 41 12.40 -8.88 -27.98
C LEU A 41 11.45 -10.00 -28.39
N THR A 42 10.69 -9.83 -29.47
CA THR A 42 9.56 -10.71 -29.82
C THR A 42 9.70 -11.46 -31.14
N GLY A 43 10.66 -11.07 -32.00
CA GLY A 43 10.81 -11.59 -33.35
C GLY A 43 9.71 -11.17 -34.35
N ARG A 44 8.73 -10.35 -33.94
CA ARG A 44 7.65 -9.85 -34.81
C ARG A 44 7.63 -8.32 -34.89
N PRO A 45 7.07 -7.70 -35.95
CA PRO A 45 6.95 -6.25 -36.01
C PRO A 45 5.95 -5.73 -34.97
N LEU A 46 6.23 -4.55 -34.40
CA LEU A 46 5.31 -3.80 -33.55
C LEU A 46 4.27 -3.07 -34.41
N ARG A 47 2.98 -3.34 -34.17
CA ARG A 47 1.87 -2.72 -34.90
C ARG A 47 1.40 -1.48 -34.15
N LEU A 48 1.82 -0.30 -34.63
CA LEU A 48 1.44 0.99 -34.05
C LEU A 48 0.35 1.65 -34.90
N PHE A 49 -0.66 2.19 -34.23
CA PHE A 49 -1.50 3.22 -34.84
C PHE A 49 -0.92 4.60 -34.50
N ILE A 50 -0.54 5.35 -35.54
CA ILE A 50 -0.09 6.74 -35.43
C ILE A 50 -0.98 7.57 -36.34
N ASP A 51 -1.53 8.64 -35.79
CA ASP A 51 -2.40 9.52 -36.53
C ASP A 51 -1.62 10.56 -37.35
N THR A 52 -1.39 10.27 -38.64
CA THR A 52 -0.55 11.06 -39.55
C THR A 52 -1.30 11.83 -40.65
N VAL A 53 -2.64 11.79 -40.69
CA VAL A 53 -3.42 12.34 -41.82
C VAL A 53 -3.91 13.77 -41.55
N HIS A 54 -3.71 14.64 -42.54
CA HIS A 54 -4.24 16.00 -42.56
C HIS A 54 -5.73 16.04 -42.99
N ILE A 55 -6.44 17.10 -42.56
CA ILE A 55 -7.63 17.76 -43.17
C ILE A 55 -9.09 17.42 -42.72
N SER A 56 -9.81 18.49 -42.32
CA SER A 56 -11.16 19.01 -42.68
C SER A 56 -12.51 18.29 -42.49
N ALA A 57 -12.65 17.06 -42.01
CA ALA A 57 -14.00 16.46 -41.85
C ALA A 57 -14.22 15.82 -40.46
N SER A 58 -15.07 16.46 -39.64
CA SER A 58 -15.29 16.09 -38.23
C SER A 58 -15.95 14.74 -37.98
N SER A 59 -16.80 14.23 -38.90
CA SER A 59 -17.64 13.05 -38.65
C SER A 59 -17.01 11.69 -39.00
N LEU A 60 -16.22 11.62 -40.07
CA LEU A 60 -15.47 10.40 -40.46
C LEU A 60 -14.22 10.18 -39.59
N TRP A 61 -13.67 11.27 -39.06
CA TRP A 61 -12.50 11.29 -38.19
C TRP A 61 -12.75 10.63 -36.83
N GLU A 62 -13.83 11.03 -36.16
CA GLU A 62 -14.15 10.53 -34.81
C GLU A 62 -14.37 9.02 -34.84
N THR A 63 -14.97 8.50 -35.91
CA THR A 63 -15.17 7.05 -36.09
C THR A 63 -13.85 6.30 -36.27
N ARG A 64 -12.88 6.85 -37.02
CA ARG A 64 -11.58 6.19 -37.27
C ARG A 64 -10.68 6.18 -36.03
N ILE A 65 -10.55 7.31 -35.33
CA ILE A 65 -9.72 7.39 -34.11
C ILE A 65 -10.33 6.57 -32.99
N HIS A 66 -11.66 6.65 -32.81
CA HIS A 66 -12.36 5.82 -31.84
C HIS A 66 -12.21 4.33 -32.15
N HIS A 67 -12.34 3.93 -33.43
CA HIS A 67 -12.08 2.56 -33.85
C HIS A 67 -10.64 2.14 -33.54
N ALA A 68 -9.65 2.98 -33.86
CA ALA A 68 -8.25 2.67 -33.58
C ALA A 68 -7.97 2.52 -32.07
N LEU A 69 -8.53 3.38 -31.21
CA LEU A 69 -8.45 3.26 -29.76
C LEU A 69 -9.07 1.94 -29.26
N GLN A 70 -10.26 1.59 -29.74
CA GLN A 70 -10.95 0.34 -29.39
C GLN A 70 -10.20 -0.92 -29.82
N HIS A 71 -9.46 -0.87 -30.92
CA HIS A 71 -8.74 -2.01 -31.48
C HIS A 71 -7.22 -1.99 -31.20
N SER A 72 -6.74 -1.05 -30.39
CA SER A 72 -5.37 -1.01 -29.87
C SER A 72 -5.31 -1.62 -28.48
N ALA A 73 -4.37 -2.53 -28.23
CA ALA A 73 -4.23 -3.19 -26.93
C ALA A 73 -3.77 -2.23 -25.82
N THR A 74 -2.84 -1.33 -26.15
CA THR A 74 -2.25 -0.34 -25.23
C THR A 74 -2.24 1.08 -25.81
N LEU A 75 -2.01 2.08 -24.98
CA LEU A 75 -1.88 3.50 -25.32
C LEU A 75 -0.49 4.00 -24.90
N ILE A 76 0.22 4.66 -25.81
CA ILE A 76 1.45 5.40 -25.51
C ILE A 76 1.10 6.89 -25.63
N ALA A 77 1.27 7.63 -24.55
CA ALA A 77 0.88 9.05 -24.48
C ALA A 77 2.11 9.94 -24.38
N ILE A 78 2.40 10.69 -25.44
CA ILE A 78 3.56 11.57 -25.53
C ILE A 78 3.25 12.89 -24.83
N GLN A 79 3.74 13.02 -23.60
CA GLN A 79 3.47 14.15 -22.72
C GLN A 79 4.33 15.37 -23.06
N SER A 80 3.65 16.50 -23.24
CA SER A 80 4.21 17.83 -23.44
C SER A 80 3.22 18.90 -22.96
N PRO A 81 3.63 20.18 -22.88
CA PRO A 81 2.68 21.27 -22.65
C PRO A 81 1.55 21.31 -23.70
N SER A 82 1.89 21.08 -24.97
CA SER A 82 0.95 21.09 -26.10
C SER A 82 -0.04 19.91 -26.02
N TYR A 83 0.43 18.74 -25.57
CA TYR A 83 -0.40 17.56 -25.30
C TYR A 83 -1.42 17.83 -24.21
N ALA A 84 -1.00 18.44 -23.10
CA ALA A 84 -1.88 18.76 -21.99
C ALA A 84 -2.99 19.75 -22.39
N ALA A 85 -2.65 20.72 -23.25
CA ALA A 85 -3.57 21.73 -23.77
C ALA A 85 -4.49 21.24 -24.91
N SER A 86 -4.20 20.08 -25.52
CA SER A 86 -4.95 19.57 -26.67
C SER A 86 -6.28 18.92 -26.25
N PRO A 87 -7.45 19.42 -26.72
CA PRO A 87 -8.74 18.78 -26.47
C PRO A 87 -8.88 17.41 -27.15
N TRP A 88 -8.12 17.16 -28.23
CA TRP A 88 -8.12 15.87 -28.93
C TRP A 88 -7.37 14.82 -28.12
N CYS A 89 -6.17 15.13 -27.64
CA CYS A 89 -5.41 14.24 -26.76
C CYS A 89 -6.16 13.98 -25.45
N ALA A 90 -6.91 14.97 -24.94
CA ALA A 90 -7.80 14.79 -23.80
C ALA A 90 -8.84 13.68 -24.04
N ARG A 91 -9.54 13.74 -25.18
CA ARG A 91 -10.55 12.74 -25.54
C ARG A 91 -9.96 11.36 -25.74
N GLU A 92 -8.80 11.27 -26.40
CA GLU A 92 -8.11 9.99 -26.62
C GLU A 92 -7.71 9.34 -25.29
N TRP A 93 -7.12 10.13 -24.39
CA TRP A 93 -6.76 9.70 -23.04
C TRP A 93 -7.98 9.19 -22.27
N ASP A 94 -9.03 10.01 -22.14
CA ASP A 94 -10.24 9.65 -21.39
C ASP A 94 -10.97 8.43 -21.98
N THR A 95 -10.99 8.32 -23.32
CA THR A 95 -11.55 7.15 -24.01
C THR A 95 -10.75 5.89 -23.69
N PHE A 96 -9.42 5.97 -23.72
CA PHE A 96 -8.59 4.80 -23.43
C PHE A 96 -8.59 4.42 -21.95
N LEU A 97 -8.76 5.36 -21.03
CA LEU A 97 -8.98 5.05 -19.61
C LEU A 97 -10.26 4.22 -19.39
N THR A 98 -11.32 4.56 -20.13
CA THR A 98 -12.55 3.78 -20.11
C THR A 98 -12.30 2.36 -20.60
N LEU A 99 -11.60 2.21 -21.73
CA LEU A 99 -11.24 0.90 -22.30
C LEU A 99 -10.29 0.11 -21.39
N GLU A 100 -9.32 0.77 -20.73
CA GLU A 100 -8.41 0.14 -19.78
C GLU A 100 -9.19 -0.46 -18.60
N ASN A 101 -10.18 0.25 -18.08
CA ASN A 101 -11.02 -0.25 -16.99
C ASN A 101 -11.86 -1.46 -17.42
N GLU A 102 -12.46 -1.43 -18.62
CA GLU A 102 -13.21 -2.56 -19.18
C GLU A 102 -12.31 -3.80 -19.35
N ARG A 103 -11.10 -3.60 -19.89
CA ARG A 103 -10.15 -4.68 -20.16
C ARG A 103 -9.51 -5.22 -18.89
N ARG A 104 -9.29 -4.39 -17.86
CA ARG A 104 -8.76 -4.82 -16.56
C ARG A 104 -9.63 -5.89 -15.92
N PHE A 105 -10.95 -5.75 -16.05
CA PHE A 105 -11.89 -6.79 -15.62
C PHE A 105 -11.86 -8.02 -16.54
N GLN A 106 -11.86 -7.80 -17.86
CA GLN A 106 -11.89 -8.89 -18.84
C GLN A 106 -10.66 -9.80 -18.84
N TYR A 107 -9.48 -9.25 -18.50
CA TYR A 107 -8.18 -9.93 -18.54
C TYR A 107 -7.55 -10.13 -17.14
N GLU A 108 -8.30 -9.86 -16.07
CA GLU A 108 -7.85 -9.98 -14.67
C GLU A 108 -6.51 -9.27 -14.38
N LEU A 109 -6.32 -8.10 -15.00
CA LEU A 109 -5.06 -7.37 -14.88
C LEU A 109 -4.87 -6.90 -13.44
N LEU A 110 -3.65 -7.10 -12.92
CA LEU A 110 -3.30 -6.70 -11.55
C LEU A 110 -3.30 -5.16 -11.42
N PRO A 111 -3.46 -4.60 -10.21
CA PRO A 111 -3.63 -3.15 -10.03
C PRO A 111 -2.47 -2.28 -10.57
N TYR A 112 -1.28 -2.86 -10.73
CA TYR A 112 -0.08 -2.20 -11.26
C TYR A 112 0.13 -2.44 -12.76
N GLU A 113 -0.68 -3.30 -13.40
CA GLU A 113 -0.63 -3.56 -14.83
C GLU A 113 -1.46 -2.49 -15.55
N SER A 114 -0.75 -1.54 -16.17
CA SER A 114 -1.36 -0.43 -16.93
C SER A 114 -1.32 -0.70 -18.43
N LEU A 115 -2.40 -0.34 -19.11
CA LEU A 115 -2.48 -0.29 -20.57
C LEU A 115 -2.13 1.09 -21.13
N VAL A 116 -1.81 2.09 -20.29
CA VAL A 116 -1.41 3.44 -20.69
C VAL A 116 0.01 3.72 -20.23
N PHE A 117 0.88 4.05 -21.19
CA PHE A 117 2.30 4.29 -21.01
C PHE A 117 2.63 5.76 -21.34
N PRO A 118 2.67 6.66 -20.35
CA PRO A 118 3.15 8.02 -20.54
C PRO A 118 4.64 8.08 -20.92
N VAL A 119 4.97 8.93 -21.89
CA VAL A 119 6.36 9.22 -22.29
C VAL A 119 6.56 10.74 -22.24
N ARG A 120 7.45 11.22 -21.39
CA ARG A 120 7.81 12.65 -21.29
C ARG A 120 9.05 12.91 -22.12
N TYR A 121 9.03 13.92 -22.99
CA TYR A 121 10.19 14.24 -23.83
C TYR A 121 10.62 15.71 -23.79
N ILE A 122 9.73 16.64 -23.39
CA ILE A 122 10.08 18.04 -23.13
C ILE A 122 9.95 18.33 -21.64
N SER A 123 10.90 19.11 -21.11
CA SER A 123 10.80 19.66 -19.76
C SER A 123 9.59 20.58 -19.69
N THR A 124 8.53 20.09 -19.07
CA THR A 124 7.40 20.93 -18.69
C THR A 124 7.87 21.77 -17.51
N GLY A 125 8.07 23.07 -17.72
CA GLY A 125 8.10 24.01 -16.59
C GLY A 125 6.79 23.95 -15.79
N PRO A 126 6.62 24.74 -14.72
CA PRO A 126 5.35 24.84 -14.02
C PRO A 126 4.30 25.50 -14.94
N VAL A 127 3.73 24.71 -15.85
CA VAL A 127 2.53 25.09 -16.59
C VAL A 127 1.42 25.04 -15.56
N SER A 128 0.91 26.20 -15.18
CA SER A 128 -0.33 26.25 -14.39
C SER A 128 -1.42 25.57 -15.23
N PRO A 129 -1.99 24.44 -14.80
CA PRO A 129 -3.02 23.78 -15.59
C PRO A 129 -4.20 24.73 -15.73
N SER A 130 -4.51 25.13 -16.96
CA SER A 130 -5.63 26.00 -17.28
C SER A 130 -6.94 25.19 -17.25
N GLY A 131 -7.36 24.84 -16.03
CA GLY A 131 -8.65 24.18 -15.77
C GLY A 131 -8.55 22.85 -15.01
N PRO A 132 -9.63 22.44 -14.31
CA PRO A 132 -9.65 21.25 -13.45
C PRO A 132 -9.37 19.95 -14.21
N ASP A 133 -9.81 19.84 -15.47
CA ASP A 133 -9.62 18.63 -16.29
C ASP A 133 -8.18 18.43 -16.76
N VAL A 134 -7.45 19.51 -17.00
CA VAL A 134 -6.01 19.45 -17.33
C VAL A 134 -5.25 19.02 -16.08
N ALA A 135 -5.58 19.60 -14.92
CA ALA A 135 -4.96 19.25 -13.64
C ALA A 135 -5.23 17.79 -13.25
N ARG A 136 -6.45 17.28 -13.51
CA ARG A 136 -6.82 15.86 -13.32
C ARG A 136 -5.94 14.93 -14.16
N ARG A 137 -5.86 15.16 -15.47
CA ARG A 137 -5.08 14.31 -16.39
C ARG A 137 -3.58 14.35 -16.09
N MET A 138 -3.04 15.52 -15.71
CA MET A 138 -1.64 15.61 -15.27
C MET A 138 -1.38 14.79 -14.00
N ARG A 139 -2.29 14.82 -13.00
CA ARG A 139 -2.20 13.95 -11.82
C ARG A 139 -2.32 12.47 -12.17
N GLU A 140 -3.29 12.09 -13.00
CA GLU A 140 -3.47 10.70 -13.44
C GLU A 140 -2.23 10.16 -14.16
N ALA A 141 -1.63 10.95 -15.04
CA ALA A 141 -0.42 10.52 -15.73
C ALA A 141 0.81 10.45 -14.80
N GLN A 142 0.89 11.31 -13.78
CA GLN A 142 1.94 11.24 -12.75
C GLN A 142 1.82 10.00 -11.85
N THR A 143 0.64 9.38 -11.77
CA THR A 143 0.44 8.13 -11.01
C THR A 143 0.76 6.87 -11.81
N ARG A 144 1.08 6.99 -13.10
CA ARG A 144 1.38 5.86 -14.00
C ARG A 144 2.89 5.71 -14.19
N GLN A 145 3.32 4.50 -14.53
CA GLN A 145 4.70 4.24 -14.93
C GLN A 145 5.03 5.10 -16.16
N CYS A 146 5.88 6.12 -15.96
CA CYS A 146 6.22 7.10 -16.99
C CYS A 146 7.66 6.91 -17.45
N VAL A 147 7.88 6.93 -18.76
CA VAL A 147 9.22 6.94 -19.34
C VAL A 147 9.67 8.39 -19.50
N ASP A 148 10.70 8.78 -18.78
CA ASP A 148 11.27 10.14 -18.88
C ASP A 148 12.42 10.16 -19.89
N LEU A 149 12.24 10.91 -20.98
CA LEU A 149 13.21 11.17 -22.04
C LEU A 149 13.59 12.66 -22.09
N VAL A 150 13.24 13.45 -21.07
CA VAL A 150 13.53 14.88 -21.04
C VAL A 150 15.04 15.13 -21.07
N GLY A 151 15.49 15.87 -22.09
CA GLY A 151 16.90 16.23 -22.27
C GLY A 151 17.79 15.09 -22.77
N ILE A 152 17.20 13.98 -23.24
CA ILE A 152 17.92 12.84 -23.82
C ILE A 152 17.73 12.90 -25.34
N GLU A 153 18.81 13.11 -26.07
CA GLU A 153 18.79 13.13 -27.54
C GLU A 153 18.65 11.71 -28.12
N PRO A 154 18.04 11.53 -29.30
CA PRO A 154 17.81 10.21 -29.90
C PRO A 154 19.07 9.36 -30.15
N ASP A 155 20.24 9.98 -30.28
CA ASP A 155 21.54 9.32 -30.47
C ASP A 155 22.24 8.97 -29.15
N ASP A 156 21.69 9.36 -27.99
CA ASP A 156 22.20 8.99 -26.67
C ASP A 156 21.94 7.50 -26.38
N PRO A 157 22.93 6.72 -25.93
CA PRO A 157 22.72 5.33 -25.50
C PRO A 157 21.61 5.14 -24.45
N ASN A 158 21.36 6.14 -23.61
CA ASN A 158 20.27 6.15 -22.63
C ASN A 158 18.89 6.24 -23.28
N PHE A 159 18.76 6.87 -24.45
CA PHE A 159 17.52 6.89 -25.23
C PHE A 159 17.13 5.47 -25.62
N ALA A 160 18.06 4.76 -26.28
CA ALA A 160 17.84 3.37 -26.71
C ALA A 160 17.56 2.44 -25.51
N ALA A 161 18.25 2.62 -24.39
CA ALA A 161 18.03 1.81 -23.18
C ALA A 161 16.62 2.02 -22.58
N ARG A 162 16.16 3.27 -22.48
CA ARG A 162 14.83 3.62 -21.95
C ARG A 162 13.70 3.17 -22.89
N VAL A 163 13.88 3.34 -24.20
CA VAL A 163 12.92 2.84 -25.21
C VAL A 163 12.84 1.31 -25.18
N LYS A 164 13.97 0.62 -25.00
CA LYS A 164 13.99 -0.84 -24.82
C LYS A 164 13.29 -1.27 -23.53
N GLY A 165 13.38 -0.48 -22.46
CA GLY A 165 12.58 -0.65 -21.24
C GLY A 165 11.09 -0.60 -21.52
N LEU A 166 10.63 0.47 -22.17
CA LEU A 166 9.24 0.63 -22.60
C LEU A 166 8.75 -0.53 -23.47
N SER A 167 9.57 -1.00 -24.42
CA SER A 167 9.22 -2.17 -25.23
C SER A 167 9.06 -3.44 -24.40
N ARG A 168 9.84 -3.64 -23.34
CA ARG A 168 9.69 -4.80 -22.44
C ARG A 168 8.36 -4.75 -21.69
N ASP A 169 7.98 -3.57 -21.20
CA ASP A 169 6.72 -3.37 -20.49
C ASP A 169 5.52 -3.60 -21.41
N LEU A 170 5.60 -3.10 -22.66
CA LEU A 170 4.60 -3.38 -23.69
C LEU A 170 4.47 -4.87 -24.00
N VAL A 171 5.59 -5.60 -24.11
CA VAL A 171 5.57 -7.05 -24.36
C VAL A 171 4.91 -7.80 -23.22
N ALA A 172 5.33 -7.54 -21.97
CA ALA A 172 4.74 -8.17 -20.79
C ALA A 172 3.24 -7.93 -20.71
N MET A 173 2.80 -6.70 -21.02
CA MET A 173 1.38 -6.37 -21.04
C MET A 173 0.62 -7.10 -22.16
N LEU A 174 1.19 -7.18 -23.36
CA LEU A 174 0.54 -7.88 -24.48
C LEU A 174 0.42 -9.40 -24.24
N GLU A 175 1.38 -10.00 -23.52
CA GLU A 175 1.30 -11.40 -23.10
C GLU A 175 0.15 -11.64 -22.12
N ASN A 176 -0.06 -10.71 -21.18
CA ASN A 176 -1.17 -10.74 -20.24
C ASN A 176 -2.54 -10.57 -20.92
N LEU A 177 -2.60 -9.96 -22.11
CA LEU A 177 -3.82 -9.74 -22.89
C LEU A 177 -4.15 -10.89 -23.87
N THR A 178 -3.54 -12.07 -23.71
CA THR A 178 -3.78 -13.22 -24.59
C THR A 178 -5.08 -13.98 -24.27
N PRO A 179 -5.81 -14.52 -25.29
CA PRO A 179 -7.12 -15.14 -25.09
C PRO A 179 -7.13 -16.40 -24.20
N GLU A 180 -5.96 -17.04 -24.01
CA GLU A 180 -5.82 -18.29 -23.25
C GLU A 180 -5.98 -18.09 -21.72
N ARG A 181 -5.91 -16.84 -21.23
CA ARG A 181 -6.21 -16.47 -19.84
C ARG A 181 -7.70 -16.18 -19.56
N ARG A 182 -8.63 -16.43 -20.49
CA ARG A 182 -10.06 -16.33 -20.19
C ARG A 182 -10.44 -17.35 -19.10
N PRO A 183 -11.06 -16.95 -17.97
CA PRO A 183 -11.70 -17.92 -17.10
C PRO A 183 -12.80 -18.63 -17.90
N ARG A 184 -12.87 -19.96 -17.77
CA ARG A 184 -13.98 -20.74 -18.31
C ARG A 184 -15.27 -20.24 -17.66
N VAL A 185 -16.03 -19.44 -18.41
CA VAL A 185 -17.47 -19.30 -18.17
C VAL A 185 -18.02 -20.73 -18.19
N LEU A 186 -18.61 -21.17 -17.09
CA LEU A 186 -19.42 -22.38 -17.09
C LEU A 186 -20.50 -22.15 -18.15
N ASP A 187 -20.46 -22.94 -19.21
CA ASP A 187 -21.51 -22.96 -20.23
C ASP A 187 -22.83 -23.23 -19.52
N ASP A 188 -23.65 -22.19 -19.42
CA ASP A 188 -25.03 -22.26 -18.93
C ASP A 188 -25.89 -22.87 -20.05
N GLU A 189 -25.62 -24.14 -20.37
CA GLU A 189 -26.58 -25.02 -21.01
C GLU A 189 -27.47 -25.60 -19.91
N ASN A 190 -28.52 -24.86 -19.52
CA ASN A 190 -29.84 -25.43 -19.29
C ASN A 190 -30.90 -24.38 -18.96
N GLY A 191 -31.87 -24.27 -19.86
CA GLY A 191 -33.27 -24.18 -19.45
C GLY A 191 -33.83 -22.77 -19.26
N ALA A 192 -34.28 -22.20 -20.36
CA ALA A 192 -35.31 -21.18 -20.36
C ALA A 192 -36.49 -21.58 -19.45
N ALA A 193 -36.71 -20.80 -18.39
CA ALA A 193 -37.99 -20.73 -17.70
C ALA A 193 -38.33 -19.26 -17.48
N SER A 194 -39.23 -18.78 -18.34
CA SER A 194 -39.84 -17.47 -18.27
C SER A 194 -40.57 -17.26 -16.94
N VAL A 195 -39.97 -16.48 -16.04
CA VAL A 195 -40.70 -15.93 -14.89
C VAL A 195 -41.23 -14.55 -15.29
N ARG A 196 -42.54 -14.51 -15.42
CA ARG A 196 -43.36 -13.35 -15.79
C ARG A 196 -43.11 -12.22 -14.79
N PHE A 197 -42.89 -11.01 -15.31
CA PHE A 197 -43.03 -9.77 -14.57
C PHE A 197 -44.47 -9.66 -14.05
N GLY A 198 -44.67 -10.04 -12.79
CA GLY A 198 -45.82 -9.64 -12.01
C GLY A 198 -45.61 -8.20 -11.57
N ALA A 199 -46.41 -7.28 -12.12
CA ALA A 199 -46.58 -5.95 -11.57
C ALA A 199 -46.98 -6.10 -10.08
N SER A 200 -46.10 -5.68 -9.18
CA SER A 200 -46.46 -5.46 -7.79
C SER A 200 -47.00 -4.03 -7.65
N PRO A 201 -48.00 -3.81 -6.78
CA PRO A 201 -48.70 -2.54 -6.68
C PRO A 201 -47.74 -1.47 -6.18
N GLU A 202 -47.94 -0.23 -6.64
CA GLU A 202 -47.38 0.98 -6.06
C GLU A 202 -47.62 0.99 -4.54
N ALA A 203 -46.65 0.50 -3.78
CA ALA A 203 -46.53 0.79 -2.37
C ALA A 203 -45.60 2.00 -2.28
N GLU A 204 -46.18 3.16 -1.99
CA GLU A 204 -45.43 4.37 -1.63
C GLU A 204 -44.42 4.01 -0.53
N VAL A 205 -43.16 3.82 -0.92
CA VAL A 205 -42.05 3.76 0.03
C VAL A 205 -42.02 5.14 0.68
N PRO A 206 -42.12 5.25 2.02
CA PRO A 206 -42.17 6.55 2.66
C PRO A 206 -40.93 7.36 2.28
N LEU A 207 -41.16 8.60 1.82
CA LEU A 207 -40.14 9.56 1.35
C LEU A 207 -38.97 9.75 2.35
N VAL A 208 -39.23 9.45 3.63
CA VAL A 208 -38.27 9.49 4.74
C VAL A 208 -38.51 8.26 5.63
N THR A 209 -37.45 7.53 5.98
CA THR A 209 -37.49 6.44 6.96
C THR A 209 -36.57 6.75 8.14
N THR A 210 -37.03 6.46 9.35
CA THR A 210 -36.25 6.68 10.58
C THR A 210 -36.11 5.39 11.37
N HIS A 211 -34.92 5.11 11.88
CA HIS A 211 -34.67 4.01 12.81
C HIS A 211 -33.69 4.45 13.90
N ARG A 212 -33.72 3.75 15.04
CA ARG A 212 -32.77 3.98 16.13
C ARG A 212 -31.65 2.97 16.06
N GLY A 213 -30.43 3.43 16.29
CA GLY A 213 -29.24 2.60 16.24
C GLY A 213 -28.79 2.24 14.82
N PRO A 214 -27.79 1.38 14.69
CA PRO A 214 -27.21 1.05 13.39
C PRO A 214 -28.09 0.03 12.65
N ASP A 215 -28.53 0.37 11.44
CA ASP A 215 -29.02 -0.60 10.45
C ASP A 215 -27.86 -0.98 9.51
N GLU A 216 -26.92 -1.75 10.06
CA GLU A 216 -25.65 -2.11 9.39
C GLU A 216 -25.90 -2.81 8.05
N ARG A 217 -26.90 -3.68 7.99
CA ARG A 217 -27.25 -4.40 6.76
C ARG A 217 -27.69 -3.46 5.66
N ARG A 218 -28.64 -2.56 5.96
CA ARG A 218 -29.11 -1.57 5.00
C ARG A 218 -28.01 -0.62 4.57
N PHE A 219 -27.15 -0.21 5.50
CA PHE A 219 -26.00 0.65 5.18
C PHE A 219 -25.02 -0.05 4.23
N VAL A 220 -24.70 -1.32 4.48
CA VAL A 220 -23.85 -2.14 3.60
C VAL A 220 -24.50 -2.35 2.24
N GLU A 221 -25.81 -2.58 2.18
CA GLU A 221 -26.57 -2.67 0.92
C GLU A 221 -26.46 -1.37 0.12
N GLN A 222 -26.74 -0.22 0.75
CA GLN A 222 -26.59 1.09 0.11
C GLN A 222 -25.16 1.38 -0.34
N LEU A 223 -24.16 1.05 0.49
CA LEU A 223 -22.75 1.14 0.10
C LEU A 223 -22.47 0.27 -1.14
N THR A 224 -22.95 -0.97 -1.16
CA THR A 224 -22.69 -1.92 -2.25
C THR A 224 -23.32 -1.44 -3.58
N GLU A 225 -24.55 -0.95 -3.52
CA GLU A 225 -25.32 -0.49 -4.69
C GLU A 225 -24.89 0.88 -5.23
N ALA A 226 -24.38 1.77 -4.36
CA ALA A 226 -24.02 3.12 -4.76
C ALA A 226 -22.83 3.14 -5.73
N ARG A 227 -22.88 4.04 -6.72
CA ARG A 227 -21.78 4.33 -7.64
C ARG A 227 -20.69 5.18 -6.96
N SER A 228 -21.10 6.20 -6.22
CA SER A 228 -20.21 7.06 -5.42
C SER A 228 -20.77 7.24 -4.01
N VAL A 229 -19.87 7.39 -3.04
CA VAL A 229 -20.22 7.52 -1.62
C VAL A 229 -19.41 8.65 -0.99
N THR A 230 -20.08 9.51 -0.23
CA THR A 230 -19.42 10.46 0.69
C THR A 230 -19.90 10.21 2.11
N VAL A 231 -18.99 9.91 3.03
CA VAL A 231 -19.28 9.69 4.45
C VAL A 231 -18.66 10.82 5.26
N VAL A 232 -19.47 11.54 6.04
CA VAL A 232 -19.02 12.50 7.05
C VAL A 232 -19.23 11.87 8.42
N THR A 233 -18.15 11.57 9.12
CA THR A 233 -18.20 10.83 10.40
C THR A 233 -17.30 11.46 11.46
N VAL A 234 -17.57 11.18 12.73
CA VAL A 234 -16.72 11.58 13.86
C VAL A 234 -15.91 10.39 14.35
N SER A 235 -16.58 9.36 14.87
CA SER A 235 -15.92 8.22 15.52
C SER A 235 -16.83 6.99 15.49
N ASP A 236 -17.21 6.58 14.29
CA ASP A 236 -17.96 5.34 14.10
C ASP A 236 -17.01 4.15 13.98
N ASP A 237 -16.82 3.43 15.09
CA ASP A 237 -15.88 2.31 15.22
C ASP A 237 -16.23 1.13 14.27
N SER A 238 -17.49 1.06 13.82
CA SER A 238 -18.00 0.02 12.90
C SER A 238 -17.73 0.34 11.43
N LEU A 239 -17.54 1.61 11.08
CA LEU A 239 -17.42 2.07 9.69
C LEU A 239 -16.37 1.31 8.86
N PRO A 240 -15.14 1.00 9.36
CA PRO A 240 -14.18 0.24 8.58
C PRO A 240 -14.68 -1.15 8.23
N ASP A 241 -15.38 -1.82 9.14
CA ASP A 241 -15.91 -3.18 8.90
C ASP A 241 -17.06 -3.16 7.88
N LEU A 242 -17.93 -2.13 7.97
CA LEU A 242 -19.02 -1.94 7.00
C LEU A 242 -18.50 -1.63 5.59
N ILE A 243 -17.47 -0.78 5.48
CA ILE A 243 -16.80 -0.49 4.20
C ILE A 243 -16.06 -1.73 3.68
N GLU A 244 -15.41 -2.52 4.54
CA GLU A 244 -14.73 -3.77 4.14
C GLU A 244 -15.73 -4.75 3.53
N GLU A 245 -16.84 -4.98 4.24
CA GLU A 245 -17.89 -5.88 3.78
C GLU A 245 -18.49 -5.41 2.45
N ALA A 246 -18.81 -4.12 2.33
CA ALA A 246 -19.34 -3.55 1.08
C ALA A 246 -18.31 -3.63 -0.06
N ALA A 247 -17.03 -3.36 0.21
CA ALA A 247 -15.97 -3.46 -0.80
C ALA A 247 -15.81 -4.89 -1.31
N LEU A 248 -15.86 -5.89 -0.42
CA LEU A 248 -15.80 -7.31 -0.79
C LEU A 248 -17.01 -7.77 -1.60
N ARG A 249 -18.21 -7.22 -1.32
CA ARG A 249 -19.41 -7.47 -2.11
C ARG A 249 -19.32 -6.78 -3.48
N LYS A 250 -18.92 -5.52 -3.51
CA LYS A 250 -18.78 -4.71 -4.72
C LYS A 250 -17.68 -5.23 -5.66
N ALA A 251 -16.62 -5.82 -5.11
CA ALA A 251 -15.59 -6.52 -5.89
C ALA A 251 -16.13 -7.68 -6.76
N ARG A 252 -17.34 -8.19 -6.46
CA ARG A 252 -18.01 -9.25 -7.23
C ARG A 252 -19.00 -8.69 -8.26
N THR A 253 -19.20 -7.38 -8.32
CA THR A 253 -20.06 -6.73 -9.33
C THR A 253 -19.22 -6.30 -10.53
N ALA A 254 -19.87 -5.94 -11.64
CA ALA A 254 -19.19 -5.46 -12.85
C ALA A 254 -18.40 -4.16 -12.61
N GLU A 255 -18.86 -3.31 -11.69
CA GLU A 255 -18.20 -2.06 -11.31
C GLU A 255 -16.90 -2.35 -10.52
N GLY A 256 -16.92 -3.38 -9.66
CA GLY A 256 -15.79 -3.87 -8.86
C GLY A 256 -15.31 -2.93 -7.73
N PHE A 257 -15.56 -1.63 -7.80
CA PHE A 257 -15.31 -0.64 -6.74
C PHE A 257 -16.19 0.61 -6.97
N TRP A 258 -16.21 1.56 -6.04
CA TRP A 258 -16.87 2.86 -6.23
C TRP A 258 -16.12 3.74 -7.22
N ASP A 259 -16.84 4.58 -7.96
CA ASP A 259 -16.25 5.66 -8.77
C ASP A 259 -15.51 6.63 -7.86
N HIS A 260 -16.15 7.02 -6.75
CA HIS A 260 -15.54 7.83 -5.70
C HIS A 260 -16.04 7.39 -4.31
N LEU A 261 -15.11 7.20 -3.37
CA LEU A 261 -15.36 6.99 -1.95
C LEU A 261 -14.64 8.07 -1.14
N HIS A 262 -15.39 9.06 -0.64
CA HIS A 262 -14.87 10.12 0.23
C HIS A 262 -15.24 9.83 1.67
N VAL A 263 -14.27 9.80 2.58
CA VAL A 263 -14.51 9.71 4.02
C VAL A 263 -13.93 10.95 4.70
N VAL A 264 -14.78 11.76 5.31
CA VAL A 264 -14.41 13.01 5.96
C VAL A 264 -14.52 12.86 7.47
N PHE A 265 -13.43 13.17 8.16
CA PHE A 265 -13.34 13.25 9.62
C PHE A 265 -13.18 14.69 10.07
N PRO A 266 -13.64 15.06 11.28
CA PRO A 266 -13.25 16.33 11.89
C PRO A 266 -11.75 16.36 12.18
N ASP A 267 -11.13 17.52 11.96
CA ASP A 267 -9.74 17.76 12.33
C ASP A 267 -9.54 17.77 13.87
N ASN A 268 -8.31 17.51 14.33
CA ASN A 268 -7.96 17.50 15.75
C ASN A 268 -8.27 18.81 16.47
N SER A 269 -8.25 19.95 15.77
CA SER A 269 -8.65 21.27 16.29
C SER A 269 -10.15 21.40 16.54
N VAL A 270 -10.98 20.61 15.84
CA VAL A 270 -12.44 20.61 15.93
C VAL A 270 -12.94 19.65 17.02
N LEU A 271 -12.23 18.55 17.25
CA LEU A 271 -12.61 17.51 18.22
C LEU A 271 -13.00 18.03 19.62
N PRO A 272 -12.36 19.08 20.21
CA PRO A 272 -12.79 19.63 21.50
C PRO A 272 -14.21 20.19 21.52
N PHE A 273 -14.75 20.60 20.37
CA PHE A 273 -16.08 21.21 20.23
C PHE A 273 -17.18 20.19 19.92
N ILE A 274 -16.81 18.94 19.64
CA ILE A 274 -17.76 17.87 19.37
C ILE A 274 -18.40 17.41 20.67
N ASN A 275 -19.73 17.43 20.69
CA ASN A 275 -20.52 16.99 21.82
C ASN A 275 -21.17 15.64 21.52
N ASP A 276 -20.53 14.56 21.95
CA ASP A 276 -20.97 13.18 21.79
C ASP A 276 -21.24 12.51 23.16
N GLY A 277 -21.66 11.24 23.12
CA GLY A 277 -21.92 10.44 24.31
C GLY A 277 -20.70 10.19 25.20
N LEU A 278 -19.47 10.45 24.72
CA LEU A 278 -18.26 10.27 25.54
C LEU A 278 -18.21 11.29 26.68
N SER A 279 -18.76 12.48 26.46
CA SER A 279 -18.83 13.53 27.50
C SER A 279 -19.66 13.12 28.72
N ALA A 280 -20.55 12.12 28.57
CA ALA A 280 -21.32 11.54 29.67
C ALA A 280 -20.61 10.35 30.33
N ARG A 281 -19.71 9.67 29.61
CA ARG A 281 -18.98 8.47 30.07
C ARG A 281 -17.68 8.80 30.80
N PHE A 282 -17.04 9.92 30.45
CA PHE A 282 -15.77 10.34 31.03
C PHE A 282 -15.98 11.46 32.05
N PRO A 283 -15.41 11.36 33.27
CA PRO A 283 -15.60 12.35 34.34
C PRO A 283 -15.04 13.75 34.02
N ASP A 284 -14.00 13.81 33.18
CA ASP A 284 -13.32 15.05 32.75
C ASP A 284 -13.38 15.21 31.22
N ARG A 285 -13.52 16.46 30.76
CA ARG A 285 -13.51 16.85 29.35
C ARG A 285 -12.21 16.49 28.64
N ASN A 286 -11.07 16.54 29.33
CA ASN A 286 -9.79 16.17 28.71
C ASN A 286 -9.72 14.66 28.43
N ALA A 287 -10.24 13.84 29.35
CA ALA A 287 -10.31 12.40 29.15
C ALA A 287 -11.26 12.04 27.98
N ALA A 288 -12.41 12.72 27.88
CA ALA A 288 -13.32 12.56 26.75
C ALA A 288 -12.66 12.96 25.41
N LEU A 289 -11.89 14.05 25.40
CA LEU A 289 -11.16 14.51 24.21
C LEU A 289 -10.03 13.54 23.80
N ALA A 290 -9.28 13.01 24.77
CA ALA A 290 -8.23 12.03 24.52
C ALA A 290 -8.81 10.75 23.89
N GLU A 291 -9.90 10.23 24.47
CA GLU A 291 -10.62 9.07 23.93
C GLU A 291 -11.13 9.34 22.51
N ARG A 292 -11.71 10.53 22.27
CA ARG A 292 -12.21 10.90 20.94
C ARG A 292 -11.10 10.92 19.88
N ARG A 293 -9.95 11.52 20.22
CA ARG A 293 -8.76 11.54 19.34
C ARG A 293 -8.28 10.13 19.01
N TYR A 294 -8.21 9.27 20.03
CA TYR A 294 -7.82 7.88 19.87
C TYR A 294 -8.78 7.13 18.93
N ARG A 295 -10.10 7.21 19.14
CA ARG A 295 -11.09 6.54 18.27
C ARG A 295 -11.06 7.02 16.82
N VAL A 296 -11.05 8.34 16.62
CA VAL A 296 -10.96 8.96 15.27
C VAL A 296 -9.73 8.42 14.55
N TRP A 297 -8.59 8.40 15.23
CA TRP A 297 -7.35 7.89 14.67
C TRP A 297 -7.42 6.39 14.36
N GLN A 298 -7.98 5.57 15.25
CA GLN A 298 -8.11 4.12 15.03
C GLN A 298 -8.95 3.81 13.81
N VAL A 299 -10.09 4.49 13.66
CA VAL A 299 -10.97 4.35 12.49
C VAL A 299 -10.22 4.76 11.21
N ARG A 300 -9.54 5.91 11.22
CA ARG A 300 -8.75 6.39 10.07
C ARG A 300 -7.64 5.42 9.67
N ARG A 301 -6.86 4.90 10.62
CA ARG A 301 -5.80 3.92 10.31
C ARG A 301 -6.36 2.63 9.74
N ARG A 302 -7.45 2.11 10.31
CA ARG A 302 -8.13 0.91 9.79
C ARG A 302 -8.64 1.13 8.37
N LEU A 303 -9.27 2.27 8.10
CA LEU A 303 -9.71 2.63 6.75
C LEU A 303 -8.54 2.78 5.78
N MET A 304 -7.47 3.47 6.17
CA MET A 304 -6.27 3.61 5.34
C MET A 304 -5.68 2.23 4.98
N SER A 305 -5.52 1.35 5.98
CA SER A 305 -5.02 -0.01 5.77
C SER A 305 -5.93 -0.85 4.88
N LEU A 306 -7.25 -0.74 5.07
CA LEU A 306 -8.27 -1.38 4.25
C LEU A 306 -8.25 -0.89 2.80
N LEU A 307 -8.25 0.43 2.59
CA LEU A 307 -8.30 1.05 1.27
C LEU A 307 -6.99 0.90 0.50
N LEU A 308 -5.86 0.73 1.18
CA LEU A 308 -4.60 0.31 0.55
C LEU A 308 -4.65 -1.16 0.08
N ARG A 309 -5.41 -2.04 0.73
CA ARG A 309 -5.55 -3.45 0.35
C ARG A 309 -6.62 -3.70 -0.71
N TYR A 310 -7.76 -3.03 -0.59
CA TYR A 310 -8.97 -3.31 -1.36
C TYR A 310 -9.43 -2.14 -2.24
N GLY A 311 -8.88 -0.95 -2.04
CA GLY A 311 -9.28 0.23 -2.79
C GLY A 311 -8.62 0.34 -4.17
N ARG A 312 -9.27 1.07 -5.07
CA ARG A 312 -8.67 1.49 -6.35
C ARG A 312 -7.98 2.85 -6.21
N LEU A 313 -6.75 2.98 -6.70
CA LEU A 313 -5.99 4.22 -6.65
C LEU A 313 -6.77 5.37 -7.32
N GLY A 314 -6.85 6.52 -6.65
CA GLY A 314 -7.58 7.70 -7.15
C GLY A 314 -9.10 7.66 -6.98
N HIS A 315 -9.67 6.52 -6.55
CA HIS A 315 -11.11 6.36 -6.34
C HIS A 315 -11.54 6.55 -4.89
N TRP A 316 -10.61 6.83 -3.97
CA TRP A 316 -10.94 7.08 -2.57
C TRP A 316 -10.08 8.18 -1.98
N THR A 317 -10.63 8.89 -0.99
CA THR A 317 -9.90 9.88 -0.19
C THR A 317 -10.36 9.83 1.26
N ILE A 318 -9.42 10.02 2.18
CA ILE A 318 -9.71 10.30 3.59
C ILE A 318 -9.32 11.76 3.82
N SER A 319 -10.25 12.58 4.33
CA SER A 319 -10.04 14.02 4.49
C SER A 319 -10.37 14.49 5.89
N LEU A 320 -9.74 15.60 6.30
CA LEU A 320 -9.93 16.28 7.57
C LEU A 320 -10.62 17.61 7.35
N CYS A 321 -11.80 17.76 7.93
CA CYS A 321 -12.55 19.01 7.93
C CYS A 321 -12.04 19.91 9.06
N PRO A 322 -11.48 21.11 8.76
CA PRO A 322 -10.98 22.04 9.76
C PRO A 322 -12.10 22.80 10.50
N PHE A 323 -13.36 22.54 10.15
CA PHE A 323 -14.54 23.16 10.75
C PHE A 323 -15.44 22.09 11.39
N ALA A 324 -16.32 22.51 12.30
CA ALA A 324 -17.36 21.64 12.81
C ALA A 324 -18.28 21.23 11.65
N PRO A 325 -18.38 19.93 11.31
CA PRO A 325 -19.22 19.51 10.21
C PRO A 325 -20.69 19.82 10.54
N PRO A 326 -21.47 20.39 9.60
CA PRO A 326 -22.86 20.80 9.85
C PRO A 326 -23.78 19.59 10.14
N PHE A 327 -23.37 18.39 9.74
CA PHE A 327 -24.07 17.14 9.97
C PHE A 327 -23.08 15.95 9.97
N VAL A 328 -23.57 14.80 10.43
CA VAL A 328 -22.88 13.50 10.35
C VAL A 328 -23.79 12.56 9.59
N GLY A 329 -23.26 11.82 8.61
CA GLY A 329 -24.07 11.02 7.72
C GLY A 329 -23.33 10.49 6.49
N ALA A 330 -24.08 9.91 5.57
CA ALA A 330 -23.59 9.43 4.29
C ALA A 330 -24.51 9.89 3.14
N LEU A 331 -23.88 10.22 2.01
CA LEU A 331 -24.52 10.47 0.72
C LEU A 331 -24.14 9.31 -0.21
N PHE A 332 -25.15 8.73 -0.85
CA PHE A 332 -25.05 7.62 -1.79
C PHE A 332 -25.58 8.07 -3.14
N SER A 333 -24.71 8.15 -4.14
CA SER A 333 -25.13 8.39 -5.53
C SER A 333 -25.43 7.05 -6.19
N MET A 334 -26.71 6.80 -6.46
CA MET A 334 -27.19 5.52 -7.00
C MET A 334 -27.01 5.45 -8.53
N PRO A 335 -26.96 4.25 -9.13
CA PRO A 335 -26.82 4.09 -10.58
C PRO A 335 -27.97 4.70 -11.40
N ASP A 336 -29.16 4.83 -10.80
CA ASP A 336 -30.34 5.47 -11.42
C ASP A 336 -30.31 7.01 -11.36
N GLY A 337 -29.23 7.60 -10.85
CA GLY A 337 -29.04 9.04 -10.70
C GLY A 337 -29.65 9.63 -9.43
N LYS A 338 -30.35 8.85 -8.61
CA LYS A 338 -30.90 9.33 -7.34
C LYS A 338 -29.81 9.49 -6.29
N GLN A 339 -29.96 10.51 -5.46
CA GLN A 339 -29.12 10.74 -4.28
C GLN A 339 -29.87 10.23 -3.04
N SER A 340 -29.36 9.17 -2.42
CA SER A 340 -29.87 8.69 -1.14
C SER A 340 -29.03 9.28 -0.01
N VAL A 341 -29.68 9.90 0.98
CA VAL A 341 -29.03 10.56 2.11
C VAL A 341 -29.38 9.82 3.39
N GLN A 342 -28.36 9.54 4.20
CA GLN A 342 -28.52 9.08 5.58
C GLN A 342 -27.90 10.09 6.53
N LEU A 343 -28.69 10.67 7.43
CA LEU A 343 -28.21 11.54 8.50
C LEU A 343 -28.28 10.85 9.87
N SER A 344 -27.31 11.15 10.72
CA SER A 344 -27.23 10.66 12.10
C SER A 344 -27.44 11.80 13.07
N ILE A 345 -28.57 11.78 13.79
CA ILE A 345 -28.88 12.76 14.82
C ILE A 345 -28.40 12.23 16.17
N SER A 346 -27.28 12.78 16.62
CA SER A 346 -26.65 12.40 17.88
C SER A 346 -27.22 13.17 19.06
N ARG A 347 -27.37 12.49 20.21
CA ARG A 347 -27.73 13.14 21.48
C ARG A 347 -26.59 12.99 22.48
N PRO A 348 -26.06 14.08 23.08
CA PRO A 348 -24.89 14.04 23.97
C PRO A 348 -24.96 13.11 25.18
N LYS A 349 -26.17 12.73 25.60
CA LYS A 349 -26.39 11.87 26.78
C LYS A 349 -26.67 10.41 26.44
N LEU A 350 -26.73 10.08 25.14
CA LEU A 350 -27.04 8.74 24.67
C LEU A 350 -25.79 8.12 24.05
N GLU A 351 -25.75 6.79 24.03
CA GLU A 351 -24.69 6.08 23.31
C GLU A 351 -24.89 6.18 21.80
N SER A 352 -23.81 6.04 21.03
CA SER A 352 -23.89 6.12 19.56
C SER A 352 -24.87 5.12 18.93
N ALA A 353 -25.04 3.95 19.57
CA ALA A 353 -26.01 2.92 19.19
C ALA A 353 -27.48 3.32 19.42
N GLU A 354 -27.74 4.47 20.05
CA GLU A 354 -29.09 5.00 20.29
C GLU A 354 -29.41 6.23 19.43
N ASN A 355 -28.45 6.66 18.59
CA ASN A 355 -28.63 7.78 17.67
C ASN A 355 -29.77 7.50 16.68
N LEU A 356 -30.52 8.55 16.33
CA LEU A 356 -31.58 8.46 15.33
C LEU A 356 -30.97 8.57 13.94
N LYS A 357 -31.17 7.56 13.11
CA LYS A 357 -30.80 7.57 11.69
C LYS A 357 -32.01 7.96 10.86
N VAL A 358 -31.83 8.93 9.97
CA VAL A 358 -32.87 9.45 9.07
C VAL A 358 -32.41 9.21 7.64
N ASN A 359 -33.15 8.42 6.88
CA ASN A 359 -32.84 8.09 5.49
C ASN A 359 -33.90 8.69 4.58
N PHE A 360 -33.50 9.36 3.52
CA PHE A 360 -34.40 9.99 2.56
C PHE A 360 -33.71 10.16 1.20
N LEU A 361 -34.48 10.42 0.16
CA LEU A 361 -33.94 10.84 -1.13
C LEU A 361 -33.72 12.35 -1.13
N ASP A 362 -32.58 12.81 -1.63
CA ASP A 362 -32.35 14.24 -1.80
C ASP A 362 -33.41 14.82 -2.75
N ARG A 363 -33.83 16.05 -2.46
CA ARG A 363 -34.92 16.71 -3.18
C ARG A 363 -34.41 17.31 -4.48
N VAL A 364 -35.33 17.81 -5.30
CA VAL A 364 -35.04 18.39 -6.64
C VAL A 364 -34.05 19.56 -6.59
N ASP A 365 -33.90 20.20 -5.44
CA ASP A 365 -32.94 21.28 -5.20
C ASP A 365 -31.52 20.79 -4.87
N HIS A 366 -31.28 19.48 -4.73
CA HIS A 366 -29.97 18.86 -4.48
C HIS A 366 -29.22 19.48 -3.28
N TYR A 367 -29.96 19.95 -2.27
CA TYR A 367 -29.38 20.70 -1.15
C TYR A 367 -28.35 19.87 -0.38
N PHE A 368 -28.67 18.60 -0.08
CA PHE A 368 -27.75 17.77 0.69
C PHE A 368 -26.55 17.33 -0.15
N GLU A 369 -26.75 17.00 -1.43
CA GLU A 369 -25.64 16.74 -2.34
C GLU A 369 -24.64 17.91 -2.35
N GLN A 370 -25.12 19.14 -2.48
CA GLN A 370 -24.28 20.34 -2.43
C GLN A 370 -23.62 20.50 -1.06
N ALA A 371 -24.36 20.33 0.04
CA ALA A 371 -23.80 20.50 1.38
C ALA A 371 -22.70 19.47 1.71
N PHE A 372 -22.85 18.21 1.27
CA PHE A 372 -21.79 17.20 1.39
C PHE A 372 -20.57 17.56 0.52
N ARG A 373 -20.79 18.08 -0.69
CA ARG A 373 -19.73 18.55 -1.57
C ARG A 373 -18.94 19.71 -0.97
N GLU A 374 -19.61 20.69 -0.38
CA GLU A 374 -18.98 21.82 0.32
C GLU A 374 -18.13 21.35 1.51
N VAL A 375 -18.58 20.33 2.25
CA VAL A 375 -17.78 19.72 3.31
C VAL A 375 -16.51 19.08 2.74
N VAL A 376 -16.58 18.38 1.61
CA VAL A 376 -15.41 17.79 0.94
C VAL A 376 -14.45 18.87 0.43
N GLU A 377 -14.97 19.89 -0.26
CA GLU A 377 -14.17 20.99 -0.84
C GLU A 377 -13.49 21.86 0.23
N SER A 378 -14.11 21.99 1.41
CA SER A 378 -13.54 22.70 2.56
C SER A 378 -12.61 21.84 3.43
N SER A 379 -12.50 20.54 3.12
CA SER A 379 -11.63 19.61 3.83
C SER A 379 -10.25 19.50 3.19
N ARG A 380 -9.27 19.05 3.98
CA ARG A 380 -7.91 18.78 3.51
C ARG A 380 -7.69 17.28 3.48
N GLU A 381 -7.18 16.77 2.37
CA GLU A 381 -6.86 15.35 2.31
C GLU A 381 -5.82 14.99 3.37
N GLU A 382 -6.04 13.85 4.03
CA GLU A 382 -5.14 13.36 5.06
C GLU A 382 -3.83 12.90 4.41
N HIS A 383 -2.79 13.69 4.63
CA HIS A 383 -1.46 13.44 4.14
C HIS A 383 -0.50 13.25 5.32
N GLU A 384 -0.27 12.00 5.72
CA GLU A 384 0.93 11.70 6.50
C GLU A 384 2.14 11.82 5.57
N ILE A 385 3.05 12.74 5.86
CA ILE A 385 4.27 12.94 5.08
C ILE A 385 5.41 12.20 5.79
N VAL A 386 5.85 11.09 5.20
CA VAL A 386 7.00 10.30 5.63
C VAL A 386 8.27 10.98 5.13
N LEU A 387 9.28 11.09 5.99
CA LEU A 387 10.56 11.69 5.61
C LEU A 387 11.34 10.76 4.67
N VAL A 388 11.87 11.34 3.60
CA VAL A 388 12.73 10.65 2.64
C VAL A 388 14.10 11.33 2.55
N GLY A 389 15.13 10.55 2.24
CA GLY A 389 16.50 11.02 2.30
C GLY A 389 17.54 9.94 2.08
N GLU A 390 18.70 10.13 2.71
CA GLU A 390 19.81 9.18 2.65
C GLU A 390 20.57 9.13 3.99
N PRO A 391 21.18 7.98 4.34
CA PRO A 391 22.12 7.90 5.45
C PRO A 391 23.31 8.84 5.23
N SER A 392 23.83 9.45 6.31
CA SER A 392 25.04 10.27 6.26
C SER A 392 26.28 9.42 5.95
N PRO A 393 27.42 10.00 5.54
CA PRO A 393 28.67 9.28 5.22
C PRO A 393 29.31 8.42 6.34
N GLY A 394 28.64 8.18 7.47
CA GLY A 394 29.03 7.21 8.49
C GLY A 394 27.91 6.23 8.87
N ASN A 395 26.78 6.22 8.17
CA ASN A 395 25.58 5.43 8.46
C ASN A 395 25.05 5.61 9.90
N ARG A 396 25.32 6.76 10.52
CA ARG A 396 24.92 7.05 11.91
C ARG A 396 23.82 8.10 12.05
N GLU A 397 23.55 8.82 10.97
CA GLU A 397 22.55 9.88 10.94
C GLU A 397 21.78 9.79 9.64
N PHE A 398 20.57 10.33 9.62
CA PHE A 398 19.74 10.37 8.43
C PHE A 398 19.61 11.81 7.94
N ARG A 399 20.07 12.08 6.71
CA ARG A 399 19.89 13.37 6.04
C ARG A 399 18.59 13.35 5.27
N CYS A 400 17.58 14.03 5.80
CA CYS A 400 16.31 14.24 5.13
C CYS A 400 16.50 15.21 3.95
N THR A 401 16.03 14.82 2.77
CA THR A 401 16.06 15.63 1.54
C THR A 401 14.66 15.97 1.03
N GLY A 402 13.62 15.34 1.58
CA GLY A 402 12.23 15.64 1.23
C GLY A 402 11.22 14.85 2.05
N GLY A 403 9.98 14.81 1.58
CA GLY A 403 8.92 13.99 2.17
C GLY A 403 7.99 13.43 1.12
N ARG A 404 7.40 12.26 1.41
CA ARG A 404 6.42 11.61 0.54
C ARG A 404 5.16 11.25 1.31
N PHE A 405 4.03 11.25 0.62
CA PHE A 405 2.79 10.78 1.23
C PHE A 405 2.93 9.31 1.64
N ARG A 406 2.52 8.98 2.87
CA ARG A 406 2.59 7.64 3.45
C ARG A 406 1.95 6.58 2.55
N ARG A 407 0.81 6.90 1.95
CA ARG A 407 0.13 6.01 1.00
C ARG A 407 1.04 5.59 -0.16
N SER A 408 1.92 6.49 -0.62
CA SER A 408 2.83 6.25 -1.74
C SER A 408 4.03 5.38 -1.35
N VAL A 409 4.40 5.38 -0.06
CA VAL A 409 5.50 4.57 0.51
C VAL A 409 5.04 3.15 0.87
N LEU A 410 3.74 2.97 1.10
CA LEU A 410 3.14 1.67 1.41
C LEU A 410 2.82 0.83 0.17
N LEU A 411 2.96 1.37 -1.04
CA LEU A 411 2.84 0.63 -2.29
C LEU A 411 4.14 -0.14 -2.55
N ASP A 412 4.03 -1.43 -2.85
CA ASP A 412 5.19 -2.27 -3.19
C ASP A 412 5.65 -1.99 -4.64
N GLY A 413 6.96 -2.13 -4.92
CA GLY A 413 7.54 -2.02 -6.27
C GLY A 413 7.80 -0.59 -6.79
N GLN A 414 7.68 0.43 -5.95
CA GLN A 414 8.01 1.83 -6.28
C GLN A 414 9.44 2.15 -5.80
N GLU A 415 10.46 1.52 -6.39
CA GLU A 415 11.85 1.84 -6.03
C GLU A 415 12.24 3.20 -6.61
N THR A 416 12.22 4.25 -5.78
CA THR A 416 12.62 5.60 -6.20
C THR A 416 14.10 5.90 -5.96
N GLY A 417 14.84 4.95 -5.38
CA GLY A 417 16.23 5.13 -4.94
C GLY A 417 16.37 5.90 -3.62
N ASP A 418 15.28 6.44 -3.07
CA ASP A 418 15.28 7.15 -1.78
C ASP A 418 15.23 6.18 -0.60
N TRP A 419 15.74 6.62 0.55
CA TRP A 419 15.57 5.93 1.83
C TRP A 419 14.44 6.53 2.64
N LEU A 420 13.82 5.72 3.49
CA LEU A 420 12.78 6.17 4.41
C LEU A 420 13.28 6.13 5.85
N ALA A 421 12.96 7.17 6.61
CA ALA A 421 13.25 7.22 8.04
C ALA A 421 12.16 6.48 8.83
N ALA A 422 12.57 5.54 9.69
CA ALA A 422 11.67 4.73 10.51
C ALA A 422 12.24 4.52 11.92
N LEU A 423 11.41 3.99 12.81
CA LEU A 423 11.79 3.58 14.16
C LEU A 423 11.28 2.19 14.49
N VAL A 424 12.00 1.52 15.40
CA VAL A 424 11.54 0.31 16.10
C VAL A 424 11.82 0.49 17.58
N ALA A 425 10.87 0.20 18.45
CA ALA A 425 11.05 0.25 19.90
C ALA A 425 10.90 -1.15 20.51
N VAL A 426 12.02 -1.73 20.96
CA VAL A 426 12.08 -2.96 21.76
C VAL A 426 11.27 -2.74 23.03
N THR A 427 10.03 -3.20 22.97
CA THR A 427 8.98 -2.92 23.94
C THR A 427 8.88 -4.06 24.93
N TRP A 428 8.80 -3.72 26.22
CA TRP A 428 8.76 -4.70 27.30
C TRP A 428 7.97 -4.15 28.49
N ARG A 429 7.62 -5.00 29.46
CA ARG A 429 7.07 -4.57 30.75
C ARG A 429 7.71 -5.32 31.91
N SER A 430 7.62 -4.76 33.11
CA SER A 430 8.01 -5.47 34.32
C SER A 430 6.97 -6.51 34.70
N SER A 431 7.43 -7.68 35.12
CA SER A 431 6.61 -8.73 35.73
C SER A 431 7.23 -9.19 37.05
N ARG A 432 6.52 -10.05 37.79
CA ARG A 432 7.06 -10.67 39.01
C ARG A 432 8.26 -11.58 38.74
N THR A 433 8.40 -12.09 37.53
CA THR A 433 9.41 -13.07 37.12
C THR A 433 10.54 -12.47 36.30
N GLY A 434 10.56 -11.15 36.08
CA GLY A 434 11.55 -10.45 35.26
C GLY A 434 10.91 -9.57 34.17
N ALA A 435 11.71 -9.08 33.24
CA ALA A 435 11.20 -8.33 32.09
C ALA A 435 10.48 -9.26 31.10
N GLU A 436 9.33 -8.84 30.58
CA GLU A 436 8.58 -9.55 29.55
C GLU A 436 8.58 -8.73 28.25
N PRO A 437 9.18 -9.24 27.15
CA PRO A 437 9.04 -8.66 25.83
C PRO A 437 7.57 -8.59 25.42
N LEU A 438 7.13 -7.43 24.93
CA LEU A 438 5.79 -7.21 24.40
C LEU A 438 5.89 -7.00 22.88
N LEU A 439 5.26 -7.90 22.12
CA LEU A 439 5.19 -7.80 20.66
C LEU A 439 3.75 -7.94 20.21
N GLN A 440 3.41 -7.19 19.17
CA GLN A 440 2.13 -7.21 18.50
C GLN A 440 2.11 -8.29 17.42
N ILE A 441 0.98 -9.00 17.27
CA ILE A 441 0.72 -9.82 16.08
C ILE A 441 0.21 -8.91 14.96
N ASN A 442 0.86 -8.97 13.81
CA ASN A 442 0.48 -8.18 12.63
C ASN A 442 -0.76 -8.76 11.98
N THR A 443 -1.86 -8.02 12.10
CA THR A 443 -3.16 -8.36 11.53
C THR A 443 -3.61 -7.25 10.57
N PRO A 444 -4.63 -7.50 9.73
CA PRO A 444 -5.21 -6.46 8.88
C PRO A 444 -5.73 -5.22 9.64
N ARG A 445 -5.90 -5.32 10.97
CA ARG A 445 -6.32 -4.22 11.85
C ARG A 445 -5.15 -3.43 12.43
N THR A 446 -3.97 -4.01 12.54
CA THR A 446 -2.83 -3.45 13.28
C THR A 446 -1.68 -3.03 12.36
N SER A 447 -1.53 -3.70 11.21
CA SER A 447 -0.45 -3.43 10.25
C SER A 447 -0.94 -3.42 8.80
N THR A 448 -0.17 -2.77 7.93
CA THR A 448 -0.37 -2.78 6.47
C THR A 448 0.55 -3.79 5.77
N ARG A 449 1.67 -4.21 6.41
CA ARG A 449 2.66 -5.14 5.86
C ARG A 449 2.95 -6.28 6.84
N GLU A 450 3.61 -7.33 6.34
CA GLU A 450 4.13 -8.44 7.15
C GLU A 450 3.06 -9.16 8.00
N MET A 451 1.90 -9.43 7.39
CA MET A 451 0.78 -10.12 8.04
C MET A 451 1.19 -11.48 8.63
N GLY A 452 0.71 -11.76 9.84
CA GLY A 452 1.00 -13.01 10.56
C GLY A 452 2.35 -13.02 11.28
N LYS A 453 3.23 -12.04 11.03
CA LYS A 453 4.47 -11.89 11.81
C LYS A 453 4.20 -11.19 13.14
N ILE A 454 5.15 -11.29 14.06
CA ILE A 454 5.18 -10.51 15.29
C ILE A 454 6.20 -9.38 15.20
N SER A 455 5.88 -8.26 15.82
CA SER A 455 6.76 -7.10 15.87
C SER A 455 6.62 -6.31 17.16
N HIS A 456 7.74 -5.81 17.64
CA HIS A 456 7.78 -4.61 18.48
C HIS A 456 7.16 -3.41 17.78
N VAL A 457 6.78 -2.39 18.56
CA VAL A 457 6.23 -1.13 18.06
C VAL A 457 7.19 -0.51 17.04
N SER A 458 6.66 -0.18 15.86
CA SER A 458 7.43 0.41 14.77
C SER A 458 6.57 1.38 13.97
N GLY A 459 7.22 2.32 13.30
CA GLY A 459 6.55 3.33 12.50
C GLY A 459 7.51 4.17 11.69
N TYR A 460 6.97 4.93 10.73
CA TYR A 460 7.73 5.92 9.98
C TYR A 460 7.90 7.20 10.81
N ILE A 461 9.01 7.89 10.58
CA ILE A 461 9.21 9.25 11.09
C ILE A 461 8.56 10.20 10.09
N ASN A 462 7.57 10.94 10.57
CA ASN A 462 6.81 11.88 9.75
C ASN A 462 7.34 13.30 9.93
N GLN A 463 7.06 14.16 8.95
CA GLN A 463 7.39 15.58 9.00
C GLN A 463 6.89 16.27 10.28
N ARG A 464 5.67 15.95 10.73
CA ARG A 464 5.08 16.49 11.96
C ARG A 464 5.84 16.12 13.25
N ASP A 465 6.69 15.09 13.17
CA ASP A 465 7.48 14.63 14.31
C ASP A 465 8.77 15.49 14.45
N CYS A 466 9.07 16.35 13.47
CA CYS A 466 10.21 17.27 13.48
C CYS A 466 9.78 18.69 13.91
N ALA A 467 10.70 19.41 14.56
CA ALA A 467 10.53 20.82 14.92
C ALA A 467 10.89 21.81 13.78
N VAL A 468 11.00 21.33 12.53
CA VAL A 468 11.51 22.08 11.36
C VAL A 468 10.35 22.49 10.44
N PRO A 469 10.41 23.64 9.73
CA PRO A 469 9.36 24.08 8.79
C PRO A 469 9.10 23.09 7.64
N GLU A 470 7.96 23.25 6.96
CA GLU A 470 7.50 22.31 5.93
C GLU A 470 8.51 22.13 4.77
N PRO A 471 9.02 20.91 4.52
CA PRO A 471 9.74 20.62 3.28
C PRO A 471 8.76 20.73 2.10
N GLY A 472 9.18 21.39 1.03
CA GLY A 472 8.40 21.43 -0.21
C GLY A 472 8.09 20.00 -0.70
N ILE A 473 6.81 19.73 -0.95
CA ILE A 473 6.30 18.42 -1.42
C ILE A 473 6.79 18.14 -2.86
N THR A 474 7.29 19.15 -3.55
CA THR A 474 7.92 19.07 -4.87
C THR A 474 9.42 19.30 -4.71
N GLY A 475 10.25 18.43 -5.29
CA GLY A 475 11.73 18.50 -5.27
C GLY A 475 12.35 19.72 -5.97
N THR A 476 11.80 20.91 -5.77
CA THR A 476 12.29 22.20 -6.25
C THR A 476 12.59 23.10 -5.04
N SER A 477 13.88 23.18 -4.72
CA SER A 477 14.61 24.25 -4.01
C SER A 477 13.80 25.22 -3.13
N ASP A 478 13.68 24.88 -1.83
CA ASP A 478 14.03 25.75 -0.67
C ASP A 478 13.69 25.14 0.71
N GLY A 479 13.39 23.83 0.79
CA GLY A 479 13.51 23.09 2.04
C GLY A 479 14.97 22.66 2.25
N ALA A 480 15.74 23.36 3.09
CA ALA A 480 17.10 22.96 3.38
C ALA A 480 17.14 21.52 3.91
N ALA A 481 17.95 20.65 3.29
CA ALA A 481 18.19 19.32 3.81
C ALA A 481 18.62 19.40 5.28
N PHE A 482 18.06 18.55 6.13
CA PHE A 482 18.32 18.59 7.56
C PHE A 482 18.57 17.18 8.11
N LEU A 483 19.28 17.11 9.23
CA LEU A 483 19.50 15.85 9.93
C LEU A 483 18.28 15.54 10.79
N VAL A 484 17.72 14.34 10.61
CA VAL A 484 16.66 13.86 11.50
C VAL A 484 17.27 13.61 12.88
N SER A 485 16.76 14.31 13.88
CA SER A 485 17.27 14.19 15.25
C SER A 485 16.72 12.96 15.96
N GLU A 486 17.43 12.46 16.97
CA GLU A 486 16.90 11.45 17.90
C GLU A 486 15.59 11.91 18.55
N LEU A 487 15.46 13.21 18.85
CA LEU A 487 14.22 13.78 19.39
C LEU A 487 13.04 13.61 18.43
N ALA A 488 13.25 13.75 17.13
CA ALA A 488 12.21 13.53 16.13
C ALA A 488 11.81 12.05 16.07
N ALA A 489 12.78 11.14 16.07
CA ALA A 489 12.52 9.70 16.10
C ALA A 489 11.77 9.28 17.38
N ARG A 490 12.13 9.87 18.52
CA ARG A 490 11.44 9.68 19.80
C ARG A 490 10.03 10.26 19.82
N THR A 491 9.83 11.43 19.22
CA THR A 491 8.50 12.05 19.06
C THR A 491 7.59 11.17 18.19
N ALA A 492 8.16 10.56 17.14
CA ALA A 492 7.46 9.56 16.34
C ALA A 492 7.09 8.31 17.16
N LEU A 493 7.94 7.86 18.08
CA LEU A 493 7.62 6.75 18.98
C LEU A 493 6.47 7.12 19.95
N ASP A 494 6.56 8.26 20.62
CA ASP A 494 5.49 8.75 21.52
C ASP A 494 4.16 8.85 20.77
N ARG A 495 4.21 9.29 19.51
CA ARG A 495 3.08 9.32 18.62
C ARG A 495 2.49 7.92 18.36
N GLU A 496 3.29 6.94 17.94
CA GLU A 496 2.79 5.57 17.70
C GLU A 496 2.26 4.94 19.00
N LEU A 497 2.89 5.18 20.17
CA LEU A 497 2.41 4.70 21.46
C LEU A 497 1.04 5.28 21.84
N LEU A 498 0.87 6.58 21.68
CA LEU A 498 -0.41 7.25 21.95
C LEU A 498 -1.48 6.80 20.98
N GLN A 499 -1.15 6.75 19.69
CA GLN A 499 -2.10 6.49 18.62
C GLN A 499 -2.52 5.03 18.58
N ASP A 500 -1.57 4.10 18.50
CA ASP A 500 -1.85 2.68 18.34
C ASP A 500 -2.28 2.01 19.66
N PHE A 501 -1.78 2.49 20.80
CA PHE A 501 -1.93 1.82 22.10
C PHE A 501 -2.61 2.67 23.19
N GLY A 502 -2.93 3.94 22.92
CA GLY A 502 -3.55 4.83 23.90
C GLY A 502 -2.62 5.21 25.06
N ILE A 503 -1.30 5.05 24.90
CA ILE A 503 -0.31 5.35 25.93
C ILE A 503 0.18 6.79 25.75
N SER A 504 -0.29 7.70 26.61
CA SER A 504 0.12 9.11 26.57
C SER A 504 1.38 9.41 27.37
N GLU A 505 1.68 8.60 28.39
CA GLU A 505 2.84 8.80 29.27
C GLU A 505 3.46 7.44 29.62
N CYS A 506 4.79 7.39 29.51
CA CYS A 506 5.60 6.28 30.00
C CYS A 506 6.48 6.78 31.14
N ALA A 507 6.54 6.02 32.25
CA ALA A 507 7.44 6.35 33.35
C ALA A 507 8.92 6.29 32.93
N TYR A 508 9.24 5.40 32.00
CA TYR A 508 10.56 5.30 31.38
C TYR A 508 10.56 6.02 30.04
N ARG A 509 11.48 6.97 29.89
CA ARG A 509 11.74 7.62 28.60
C ARG A 509 12.57 6.68 27.75
N ALA A 510 12.20 6.49 26.48
CA ALA A 510 12.90 5.54 25.60
C ALA A 510 14.43 5.73 25.60
N GLU A 511 15.21 4.68 25.34
CA GLU A 511 16.67 4.82 25.19
C GLU A 511 17.05 4.42 23.78
N LEU A 512 17.83 5.25 23.08
CA LEU A 512 18.33 4.87 21.75
C LEU A 512 19.37 3.77 21.95
N ILE A 513 19.10 2.60 21.39
CA ILE A 513 20.01 1.44 21.38
C ILE A 513 21.03 1.63 20.26
N ASP A 514 20.55 1.84 19.03
CA ASP A 514 21.40 2.06 17.86
C ASP A 514 20.60 2.64 16.68
N VAL A 515 21.29 2.88 15.58
CA VAL A 515 20.70 3.20 14.27
C VAL A 515 21.13 2.16 13.23
N LEU A 516 20.20 1.71 12.40
CA LEU A 516 20.41 0.57 11.51
C LEU A 516 19.94 0.86 10.09
N ASN A 517 20.80 0.53 9.13
CA ASN A 517 20.42 0.45 7.73
C ASN A 517 19.74 -0.88 7.45
N PHE A 518 18.63 -0.85 6.73
CA PHE A 518 17.93 -2.03 6.27
C PHE A 518 17.75 -1.96 4.75
N TYR A 519 18.52 -2.80 4.06
CA TYR A 519 18.49 -2.91 2.63
C TYR A 519 17.39 -3.88 2.17
N TYR A 520 16.65 -3.51 1.13
CA TYR A 520 15.74 -4.40 0.41
C TYR A 520 16.32 -4.76 -0.96
N PRO A 521 15.95 -5.92 -1.51
CA PRO A 521 16.31 -6.29 -2.88
C PRO A 521 15.51 -5.52 -3.94
N ASP A 522 14.25 -5.20 -3.65
CA ASP A 522 13.25 -4.74 -4.64
C ASP A 522 12.34 -3.60 -4.12
N LYS A 523 12.72 -2.98 -3.00
CA LYS A 523 11.93 -1.95 -2.30
C LYS A 523 12.82 -0.83 -1.78
N GLU A 524 12.19 0.24 -1.32
CA GLU A 524 12.86 1.38 -0.69
C GLU A 524 13.61 0.94 0.58
N ASN A 525 14.89 1.30 0.66
CA ASN A 525 15.72 1.05 1.82
C ASN A 525 15.21 1.84 3.04
N LEU A 526 15.39 1.27 4.24
CA LEU A 526 14.93 1.89 5.49
C LEU A 526 16.13 2.25 6.37
N PHE A 527 16.06 3.42 6.99
CA PHE A 527 16.96 3.83 8.06
C PHE A 527 16.19 3.82 9.38
N PHE A 528 16.59 2.95 10.29
CA PHE A 528 15.90 2.73 11.56
C PHE A 528 16.61 3.37 12.74
N TYR A 529 15.84 4.06 13.58
CA TYR A 529 16.21 4.34 14.97
C TYR A 529 15.68 3.23 15.86
N LEU A 530 16.57 2.49 16.53
CA LEU A 530 16.21 1.39 17.41
C LEU A 530 16.20 1.87 18.86
N PHE A 531 15.04 1.83 19.50
CA PHE A 531 14.86 2.24 20.90
C PHE A 531 14.59 1.05 21.81
N GLU A 532 14.88 1.21 23.10
CA GLU A 532 14.30 0.45 24.19
C GLU A 532 13.14 1.25 24.80
N GLN A 533 11.99 0.60 25.04
CA GLN A 533 10.86 1.24 25.70
C GLN A 533 10.16 0.30 26.69
N GLN A 534 10.18 0.65 27.97
CA GLN A 534 9.35 0.01 28.98
C GLN A 534 7.92 0.57 28.90
N LEU A 535 6.93 -0.32 28.78
CA LEU A 535 5.52 0.02 28.81
C LEU A 535 4.95 -0.14 30.24
N PRO A 536 3.91 0.63 30.62
CA PRO A 536 3.31 0.52 31.95
C PRO A 536 2.76 -0.88 32.22
N SER A 537 3.01 -1.42 33.41
CA SER A 537 2.66 -2.81 33.73
C SER A 537 1.17 -2.98 34.05
N GLU A 538 0.50 -1.89 34.42
CA GLU A 538 -0.93 -1.84 34.76
C GLU A 538 -1.83 -1.76 33.52
N VAL A 539 -1.28 -1.36 32.37
CA VAL A 539 -2.04 -1.18 31.14
C VAL A 539 -2.49 -2.54 30.61
N ARG A 540 -3.80 -2.69 30.46
CA ARG A 540 -4.41 -3.81 29.75
C ARG A 540 -4.73 -3.37 28.33
N TYR A 541 -4.03 -3.93 27.37
CA TYR A 541 -4.28 -3.69 25.95
C TYR A 541 -5.61 -4.33 25.52
N ALA A 542 -6.32 -3.64 24.65
CA ALA A 542 -7.48 -4.20 23.97
C ALA A 542 -7.06 -5.46 23.20
N VAL A 543 -7.91 -6.50 23.21
CA VAL A 543 -7.59 -7.81 22.61
C VAL A 543 -7.30 -7.65 21.12
N GLU A 544 -7.99 -6.72 20.46
CA GLU A 544 -7.89 -6.38 19.04
C GLU A 544 -6.51 -5.86 18.65
N LEU A 545 -5.78 -5.23 19.58
CA LEU A 545 -4.41 -4.74 19.35
C LEU A 545 -3.39 -5.89 19.28
N GLN A 546 -3.72 -7.10 19.74
CA GLN A 546 -2.83 -8.27 19.74
C GLN A 546 -1.44 -8.02 20.36
N MET A 547 -1.31 -7.07 21.30
CA MET A 547 -0.06 -6.80 22.02
C MET A 547 0.09 -7.79 23.18
N LEU A 548 1.06 -8.69 23.09
CA LEU A 548 1.16 -9.87 23.96
C LEU A 548 2.58 -10.07 24.50
N PRO A 549 2.74 -10.68 25.69
CA PRO A 549 4.05 -11.07 26.20
C PRO A 549 4.59 -12.29 25.49
N TRP A 550 5.90 -12.35 25.24
CA TRP A 550 6.58 -13.47 24.58
C TRP A 550 7.81 -13.93 25.35
N GLY A 551 7.92 -15.22 25.62
CA GLY A 551 9.11 -15.81 26.22
C GLY A 551 10.27 -15.94 25.23
N MET A 552 11.51 -15.95 25.73
CA MET A 552 12.70 -16.10 24.87
C MET A 552 12.69 -17.38 24.05
N SER A 553 12.29 -18.51 24.63
CA SER A 553 12.18 -19.77 23.90
C SER A 553 11.15 -19.70 22.77
N GLU A 554 10.01 -19.02 23.00
CA GLU A 554 8.97 -18.85 21.97
C GLU A 554 9.50 -18.00 20.81
N LEU A 555 10.17 -16.88 21.10
CA LEU A 555 10.74 -16.01 20.07
C LEU A 555 11.80 -16.73 19.23
N VAL A 556 12.67 -17.52 19.86
CA VAL A 556 13.69 -18.33 19.16
C VAL A 556 13.02 -19.36 18.26
N THR A 557 12.00 -20.08 18.73
CA THR A 557 11.26 -21.06 17.94
C THR A 557 10.52 -20.42 16.76
N ILE A 558 9.91 -19.24 16.95
CA ILE A 558 9.23 -18.50 15.88
C ILE A 558 10.21 -18.06 14.81
N ARG A 559 11.38 -17.54 15.21
CA ARG A 559 12.43 -17.18 14.27
C ARG A 559 12.95 -18.40 13.51
N GLU A 560 13.14 -19.52 14.19
CA GLU A 560 13.58 -20.78 13.58
C GLU A 560 12.56 -21.29 12.54
N HIS A 561 11.26 -21.21 12.84
CA HIS A 561 10.20 -21.52 11.90
C HIS A 561 10.27 -20.66 10.63
N GLN A 562 10.55 -19.37 10.77
CA GLN A 562 10.74 -18.47 9.63
C GLN A 562 11.96 -18.87 8.80
N VAL A 563 13.07 -19.27 9.42
CA VAL A 563 14.26 -19.78 8.70
C VAL A 563 13.90 -21.01 7.88
N TYR A 564 13.23 -22.01 8.47
CA TYR A 564 12.81 -23.21 7.72
C TYR A 564 11.78 -22.90 6.62
N SER A 565 10.88 -21.96 6.85
CA SER A 565 9.92 -21.51 5.84
C SER A 565 10.63 -20.85 4.66
N ASN A 566 11.63 -20.01 4.91
CA ASN A 566 12.46 -19.40 3.88
C ASN A 566 13.27 -20.46 3.12
N VAL A 567 13.86 -21.44 3.81
CA VAL A 567 14.53 -22.60 3.19
C VAL A 567 13.60 -23.35 2.24
N LEU A 568 12.38 -23.66 2.68
CA LEU A 568 11.40 -24.35 1.84
C LEU A 568 10.97 -23.51 0.64
N SER A 569 10.80 -22.20 0.82
CA SER A 569 10.48 -21.27 -0.27
C SER A 569 11.54 -21.32 -1.37
N VAL A 570 12.81 -21.21 -0.98
CA VAL A 570 13.96 -21.22 -1.90
C VAL A 570 14.15 -22.58 -2.56
N CYS A 571 14.11 -23.67 -1.79
CA CYS A 571 14.27 -25.02 -2.33
C CYS A 571 13.16 -25.42 -3.31
N ARG A 572 11.96 -24.82 -3.21
CA ARG A 572 10.82 -25.07 -4.11
C ARG A 572 10.78 -24.10 -5.29
N ASN A 573 11.57 -23.04 -5.27
CA ASN A 573 11.58 -22.05 -6.32
C ASN A 573 12.50 -22.50 -7.47
N GLU A 574 11.89 -23.04 -8.52
CA GLU A 574 12.61 -23.53 -9.71
C GLU A 574 13.03 -22.39 -10.66
N SER A 575 12.60 -21.14 -10.44
CA SER A 575 12.95 -20.00 -11.30
C SER A 575 14.29 -19.33 -10.96
N LEU A 576 14.93 -19.73 -9.85
CA LEU A 576 16.21 -19.17 -9.43
C LEU A 576 17.37 -19.76 -10.24
N ASP A 577 18.22 -18.90 -10.78
CA ASP A 577 19.48 -19.34 -11.39
C ASP A 577 20.48 -19.84 -10.33
N SER A 578 21.61 -20.40 -10.77
CA SER A 578 22.60 -20.94 -9.82
C SER A 578 23.23 -19.86 -8.93
N PRO A 579 23.69 -18.71 -9.46
CA PRO A 579 24.21 -17.62 -8.63
C PRO A 579 23.21 -17.12 -7.56
N GLN A 580 21.95 -16.95 -7.92
CA GLN A 580 20.89 -16.52 -6.99
C GLN A 580 20.65 -17.56 -5.90
N ARG A 581 20.61 -18.85 -6.27
CA ARG A 581 20.49 -19.94 -5.28
C ARG A 581 21.67 -20.00 -4.34
N ASP A 582 22.89 -19.83 -4.83
CA ASP A 582 24.08 -19.86 -4.00
C ASP A 582 24.09 -18.68 -3.00
N ALA A 583 23.76 -17.47 -3.47
CA ALA A 583 23.70 -16.28 -2.62
C ALA A 583 22.64 -16.39 -1.50
N VAL A 584 21.42 -16.75 -1.87
CA VAL A 584 20.31 -16.91 -0.91
C VAL A 584 20.56 -18.12 0.01
N GLY A 585 21.05 -19.22 -0.55
CA GLY A 585 21.39 -20.43 0.19
C GLY A 585 22.47 -20.19 1.25
N HIS A 586 23.46 -19.35 0.94
CA HIS A 586 24.48 -18.93 1.89
C HIS A 586 23.87 -18.22 3.12
N VAL A 587 23.02 -17.21 2.91
CA VAL A 587 22.32 -16.49 3.99
C VAL A 587 21.50 -17.45 4.87
N LEU A 588 20.82 -18.41 4.24
CA LEU A 588 20.02 -19.42 4.96
C LEU A 588 20.88 -20.40 5.76
N CYS A 589 22.04 -20.81 5.24
CA CYS A 589 22.98 -21.65 5.98
C CYS A 589 23.50 -20.94 7.23
N LEU A 590 23.85 -19.65 7.14
CA LEU A 590 24.26 -18.85 8.28
C LEU A 590 23.14 -18.76 9.34
N ASN A 591 21.90 -18.54 8.91
CA ASN A 591 20.75 -18.54 9.81
C ASN A 591 20.52 -19.90 10.49
N LEU A 592 20.64 -21.02 9.76
CA LEU A 592 20.55 -22.37 10.35
C LEU A 592 21.67 -22.63 11.36
N HIS A 593 22.90 -22.20 11.06
CA HIS A 593 24.00 -22.25 12.01
C HIS A 593 23.69 -21.45 13.27
N LEU A 594 23.16 -20.22 13.16
CA LEU A 594 22.77 -19.42 14.32
C LEU A 594 21.75 -20.12 15.23
N HIS A 595 20.86 -20.94 14.67
CA HIS A 595 19.92 -21.78 15.43
C HIS A 595 20.51 -23.11 15.93
N GLY A 596 21.81 -23.35 15.74
CA GLY A 596 22.49 -24.59 16.15
C GLY A 596 22.16 -25.80 15.27
N ARG A 597 21.64 -25.57 14.04
CA ARG A 597 21.22 -26.61 13.11
C ARG A 597 22.31 -26.89 12.08
N HIS A 598 23.50 -27.28 12.55
CA HIS A 598 24.69 -27.47 11.70
C HIS A 598 24.47 -28.51 10.61
N ASP A 599 23.92 -29.69 10.94
CA ASP A 599 23.64 -30.74 9.96
C ASP A 599 22.65 -30.31 8.88
N ALA A 600 21.68 -29.47 9.24
CA ALA A 600 20.70 -28.92 8.31
C ALA A 600 21.35 -27.89 7.36
N ALA A 601 22.22 -27.02 7.88
CA ALA A 601 22.97 -26.04 7.09
C ALA A 601 23.89 -26.75 6.07
N GLU A 602 24.64 -27.76 6.52
CA GLU A 602 25.51 -28.52 5.61
C GLU A 602 24.74 -29.29 4.55
N ALA A 603 23.58 -29.87 4.92
CA ALA A 603 22.72 -30.55 3.98
C ALA A 603 22.14 -29.58 2.94
N LEU A 604 21.75 -28.37 3.36
CA LEU A 604 21.29 -27.33 2.45
C LEU A 604 22.40 -26.91 1.48
N ALA A 605 23.58 -26.58 1.99
CA ALA A 605 24.72 -26.14 1.18
C ALA A 605 25.09 -27.14 0.07
N ARG A 606 25.07 -28.45 0.37
CA ARG A 606 25.34 -29.50 -0.62
C ARG A 606 24.30 -29.60 -1.73
N GLU A 607 23.07 -29.18 -1.46
CA GLU A 607 21.95 -29.24 -2.41
C GLU A 607 21.76 -27.94 -3.20
N MET A 608 22.25 -26.79 -2.72
CA MET A 608 22.17 -25.52 -3.46
C MET A 608 22.92 -25.56 -4.79
N SER A 609 24.03 -26.29 -4.86
CA SER A 609 24.77 -26.52 -6.11
C SER A 609 24.07 -27.49 -7.08
N ARG A 610 22.91 -28.06 -6.72
CA ARG A 610 22.17 -29.00 -7.56
C ARG A 610 21.00 -28.29 -8.27
N PRO A 611 20.62 -28.72 -9.48
CA PRO A 611 19.49 -28.15 -10.20
C PRO A 611 18.15 -28.28 -9.45
N LYS A 612 17.99 -29.35 -8.67
CA LYS A 612 16.79 -29.64 -7.89
C LYS A 612 17.16 -30.26 -6.55
N VAL A 613 16.54 -29.77 -5.48
CA VAL A 613 16.73 -30.29 -4.13
C VAL A 613 16.04 -31.64 -3.98
N SER A 614 16.70 -32.59 -3.31
CA SER A 614 16.14 -33.92 -3.07
C SER A 614 14.81 -33.90 -2.30
N ALA A 615 13.88 -34.78 -2.69
CA ALA A 615 12.57 -34.90 -2.04
C ALA A 615 12.69 -35.30 -0.56
N GLU A 616 13.71 -36.09 -0.21
CA GLU A 616 14.00 -36.47 1.17
C GLU A 616 14.36 -35.26 2.03
N LEU A 617 15.25 -34.38 1.54
CA LEU A 617 15.63 -33.19 2.28
C LEU A 617 14.47 -32.19 2.40
N LEU A 618 13.68 -32.01 1.34
CA LEU A 618 12.45 -31.19 1.37
C LEU A 618 11.46 -31.70 2.42
N SER A 619 11.31 -33.03 2.54
CA SER A 619 10.47 -33.66 3.56
C SER A 619 10.99 -33.38 4.97
N ARG A 620 12.30 -33.51 5.19
CA ARG A 620 12.95 -33.20 6.47
C ARG A 620 12.77 -31.73 6.89
N PHE A 621 12.98 -30.78 5.97
CA PHE A 621 12.74 -29.36 6.26
C PHE A 621 11.26 -29.05 6.49
N SER A 622 10.35 -29.72 5.78
CA SER A 622 8.90 -29.57 6.01
C SER A 622 8.50 -30.08 7.40
N ALA A 623 9.08 -31.20 7.85
CA ALA A 623 8.86 -31.71 9.20
C ALA A 623 9.40 -30.75 10.27
N ALA A 624 10.61 -30.21 10.09
CA ALA A 624 11.19 -29.23 11.00
C ALA A 624 10.36 -27.94 11.07
N ALA A 625 9.89 -27.44 9.91
CA ALA A 625 9.01 -26.28 9.86
C ALA A 625 7.69 -26.51 10.61
N GLU A 626 7.10 -27.71 10.52
CA GLU A 626 5.87 -28.03 11.25
C GLU A 626 6.12 -28.22 12.76
N GLU A 627 7.27 -28.75 13.16
CA GLU A 627 7.66 -28.88 14.57
C GLU A 627 7.85 -27.52 15.26
N THR A 628 8.45 -26.56 14.56
CA THR A 628 8.68 -25.20 15.10
C THR A 628 7.47 -24.28 14.92
N LYS A 629 6.38 -24.77 14.32
CA LYS A 629 5.20 -23.96 14.03
C LYS A 629 4.54 -23.46 15.30
N HIS A 630 4.40 -22.15 15.39
CA HIS A 630 3.80 -21.51 16.56
C HIS A 630 2.44 -20.91 16.25
N SER A 631 1.56 -20.90 17.26
CA SER A 631 0.23 -20.30 17.13
C SER A 631 -0.23 -19.74 18.45
N ARG A 632 -0.97 -18.63 18.38
CA ARG A 632 -1.58 -17.99 19.54
C ARG A 632 -3.10 -18.02 19.42
N ARG A 633 -3.80 -18.19 20.53
CA ARG A 633 -5.26 -18.09 20.57
C ARG A 633 -5.66 -16.66 20.94
N SER A 634 -6.51 -16.06 20.12
CA SER A 634 -7.04 -14.71 20.33
C SER A 634 -8.52 -14.68 19.96
N ALA A 635 -9.39 -14.15 20.83
CA ALA A 635 -10.84 -14.05 20.63
C ALA A 635 -11.49 -15.31 20.02
N GLN A 636 -11.22 -16.49 20.61
CA GLN A 636 -11.62 -17.82 20.14
C GLN A 636 -11.06 -18.30 18.78
N LYS A 637 -10.27 -17.51 18.05
CA LYS A 637 -9.61 -17.90 16.80
C LYS A 637 -8.13 -18.27 17.05
N LYS A 638 -7.65 -19.30 16.36
CA LYS A 638 -6.23 -19.68 16.35
C LYS A 638 -5.52 -18.89 15.25
N ILE A 639 -4.49 -18.12 15.62
CA ILE A 639 -3.66 -17.34 14.69
C ILE A 639 -2.30 -18.02 14.61
N TYR A 640 -1.89 -18.39 13.41
CA TYR A 640 -0.55 -18.94 13.16
C TYR A 640 0.45 -17.80 13.00
N ILE A 641 1.61 -17.93 13.64
CA ILE A 641 2.67 -16.93 13.58
C ILE A 641 3.66 -17.36 12.50
N THR A 642 3.87 -16.50 11.51
CA THR A 642 4.72 -16.80 10.34
C THR A 642 6.18 -16.42 10.56
N GLY A 643 6.48 -15.57 11.55
CA GLY A 643 7.84 -15.12 11.85
C GLY A 643 7.91 -13.82 12.63
N ILE A 644 9.06 -13.17 12.58
CA ILE A 644 9.37 -11.86 13.15
C ILE A 644 9.55 -10.85 12.00
N ALA A 645 9.07 -9.62 12.20
CA ALA A 645 9.17 -8.53 11.21
C ALA A 645 10.62 -8.25 10.75
N GLY A 646 10.79 -7.84 9.48
CA GLY A 646 12.04 -7.84 8.71
C GLY A 646 13.30 -7.42 9.48
N LEU A 647 13.40 -6.15 9.91
CA LEU A 647 14.56 -5.67 10.69
C LEU A 647 14.76 -6.47 11.97
N GLN A 648 13.68 -6.76 12.68
CA GLN A 648 13.72 -7.44 13.97
C GLN A 648 14.17 -8.90 13.83
N TYR A 649 13.87 -9.55 12.70
CA TYR A 649 14.40 -10.86 12.34
C TYR A 649 15.92 -10.82 12.07
N ARG A 650 16.39 -9.83 11.28
CA ARG A 650 17.82 -9.67 10.93
C ARG A 650 18.66 -9.24 12.14
N ALA A 651 18.13 -8.34 12.95
CA ALA A 651 18.78 -7.80 14.14
C ALA A 651 18.55 -8.63 15.41
N PHE A 652 17.88 -9.80 15.29
CA PHE A 652 17.45 -10.58 16.44
C PHE A 652 18.61 -10.92 17.38
N PHE A 653 19.67 -11.56 16.86
CA PHE A 653 20.81 -11.98 17.66
C PHE A 653 21.83 -10.87 17.91
N THR A 654 21.86 -9.83 17.08
CA THR A 654 22.84 -8.73 17.18
C THR A 654 22.38 -7.59 18.10
N HIS A 655 21.07 -7.34 18.20
CA HIS A 655 20.52 -6.20 18.95
C HIS A 655 19.39 -6.59 19.91
N LEU A 656 18.41 -7.38 19.47
CA LEU A 656 17.25 -7.70 20.31
C LEU A 656 17.66 -8.58 21.50
N VAL A 657 18.33 -9.71 21.27
CA VAL A 657 18.76 -10.61 22.35
C VAL A 657 19.72 -9.91 23.33
N PRO A 658 20.74 -9.15 22.91
CA PRO A 658 21.55 -8.33 23.83
C PRO A 658 20.73 -7.32 24.63
N THR A 659 19.73 -6.68 24.01
CA THR A 659 18.82 -5.77 24.72
C THR A 659 17.99 -6.53 25.75
N TYR A 660 17.46 -7.69 25.40
CA TYR A 660 16.71 -8.57 26.30
C TYR A 660 17.56 -9.05 27.49
N GLU A 661 18.84 -9.35 27.27
CA GLU A 661 19.76 -9.70 28.34
C GLU A 661 19.98 -8.51 29.29
N ARG A 662 20.26 -7.33 28.75
CA ARG A 662 20.47 -6.09 29.53
C ARG A 662 19.26 -5.72 30.39
N ILE A 663 18.04 -5.85 29.86
CA ILE A 663 16.80 -5.52 30.61
C ILE A 663 16.34 -6.67 31.53
N GLY A 664 16.99 -7.83 31.50
CA GLY A 664 16.70 -8.94 32.40
C GLY A 664 15.53 -9.85 31.96
N VAL A 665 15.39 -10.12 30.67
CA VAL A 665 14.47 -11.15 30.15
C VAL A 665 15.04 -12.54 30.41
N LEU A 666 14.23 -13.40 31.01
CA LEU A 666 14.64 -14.77 31.35
C LEU A 666 15.05 -15.57 30.09
N GLY A 667 16.22 -16.19 30.14
CA GLY A 667 16.78 -17.04 29.08
C GLY A 667 17.61 -16.31 28.03
N ALA A 668 17.67 -14.97 28.03
CA ALA A 668 18.48 -14.21 27.08
C ALA A 668 19.99 -14.40 27.31
N THR A 669 20.45 -14.36 28.56
CA THR A 669 21.85 -14.62 28.94
C THR A 669 22.33 -16.01 28.54
N ASP A 670 21.51 -17.04 28.76
CA ASP A 670 21.84 -18.42 28.41
C ASP A 670 21.96 -18.58 26.89
N LEU A 671 21.07 -17.94 26.12
CA LEU A 671 21.10 -17.96 24.66
C LEU A 671 22.38 -17.31 24.11
N LEU A 672 22.76 -16.13 24.62
CA LEU A 672 24.01 -15.47 24.21
C LEU A 672 25.24 -16.30 24.58
N SER A 673 25.25 -16.87 25.79
CA SER A 673 26.33 -17.74 26.25
C SER A 673 26.47 -18.96 25.34
N ALA A 674 25.36 -19.57 24.93
CA ALA A 674 25.34 -20.72 24.01
C ALA A 674 25.82 -20.33 22.60
N ILE A 675 25.53 -19.12 22.12
CA ILE A 675 26.07 -18.62 20.84
C ILE A 675 27.57 -18.42 20.97
N HIS A 676 28.05 -17.76 22.03
CA HIS A 676 29.46 -17.47 22.23
C HIS A 676 30.33 -18.71 22.48
N ALA A 677 29.76 -19.76 23.07
CA ALA A 677 30.47 -21.03 23.29
C ALA A 677 30.72 -21.80 21.97
N ASP A 678 29.85 -21.63 20.97
CA ASP A 678 29.92 -22.34 19.70
C ASP A 678 30.66 -21.51 18.63
N LEU A 679 31.74 -22.06 18.06
CA LEU A 679 32.54 -21.36 17.06
C LEU A 679 31.76 -21.11 15.75
N SER A 680 30.95 -22.07 15.32
CA SER A 680 30.16 -21.98 14.08
C SER A 680 29.06 -20.95 14.23
N ARG A 681 28.39 -20.89 15.39
CA ARG A 681 27.37 -19.86 15.68
C ARG A 681 27.98 -18.46 15.72
N ARG A 682 29.14 -18.29 16.37
CA ARG A 682 29.83 -16.99 16.40
C ARG A 682 30.22 -16.50 15.02
N ARG A 683 30.81 -17.36 14.19
CA ARG A 683 31.16 -17.00 12.80
C ARG A 683 29.93 -16.62 12.01
N ALA A 684 28.87 -17.42 12.10
CA ALA A 684 27.62 -17.14 11.42
C ALA A 684 27.00 -15.81 11.87
N LEU A 685 27.10 -15.43 13.15
CA LEU A 685 26.62 -14.15 13.65
C LEU A 685 27.35 -12.97 13.00
N THR A 686 28.68 -13.01 12.96
CA THR A 686 29.50 -11.95 12.37
C THR A 686 29.28 -11.86 10.86
N GLU A 687 29.35 -12.98 10.15
CA GLU A 687 29.21 -13.03 8.70
C GLU A 687 27.82 -12.63 8.22
N LEU A 688 26.77 -13.03 8.95
CA LEU A 688 25.41 -12.63 8.63
C LEU A 688 25.18 -11.13 8.85
N ALA A 689 25.78 -10.55 9.89
CA ALA A 689 25.71 -9.11 10.12
C ALA A 689 26.43 -8.31 9.02
N GLU A 690 27.61 -8.77 8.57
CA GLU A 690 28.34 -8.18 7.45
C GLU A 690 27.55 -8.31 6.14
N THR A 691 26.95 -9.47 5.89
CA THR A 691 26.14 -9.76 4.70
C THR A 691 24.91 -8.85 4.63
N TYR A 692 24.17 -8.72 5.74
CA TYR A 692 23.02 -7.81 5.79
C TYR A 692 23.40 -6.32 5.75
N GLY A 693 24.64 -5.98 6.11
CA GLY A 693 25.20 -4.63 5.97
C GLY A 693 25.72 -4.31 4.57
N ASN A 694 25.84 -5.30 3.68
CA ASN A 694 26.34 -5.12 2.33
C ASN A 694 25.18 -4.82 1.36
N ARG A 695 25.07 -3.54 0.97
CA ARG A 695 24.06 -3.06 0.01
C ARG A 695 24.07 -3.83 -1.31
N GLU A 696 25.22 -3.92 -1.96
CA GLU A 696 25.35 -4.56 -3.28
C GLU A 696 24.94 -6.03 -3.23
N PHE A 697 25.30 -6.73 -2.15
CA PHE A 697 24.88 -8.10 -1.95
C PHE A 697 23.36 -8.20 -1.79
N ILE A 698 22.75 -7.39 -0.93
CA ILE A 698 21.29 -7.46 -0.68
C ILE A 698 20.48 -7.06 -1.90
N GLU A 699 20.88 -6.00 -2.61
CA GLU A 699 20.26 -5.55 -3.86
C GLU A 699 20.44 -6.58 -5.00
N SER A 700 21.43 -7.49 -4.90
CA SER A 700 21.58 -8.61 -5.84
C SER A 700 20.66 -9.80 -5.57
N LEU A 701 20.03 -9.86 -4.38
CA LEU A 701 19.13 -10.96 -4.05
C LEU A 701 17.81 -10.78 -4.81
N VAL A 702 17.22 -11.89 -5.25
CA VAL A 702 15.93 -11.90 -5.96
C VAL A 702 14.72 -12.13 -5.05
N LEU A 703 14.98 -12.34 -3.75
CA LEU A 703 13.95 -12.48 -2.73
C LEU A 703 14.52 -12.11 -1.36
N GLU A 704 13.66 -11.59 -0.48
CA GLU A 704 14.02 -11.24 0.89
C GLU A 704 14.23 -12.52 1.74
N VAL A 705 15.40 -12.66 2.39
CA VAL A 705 15.76 -13.82 3.24
C VAL A 705 16.31 -13.50 4.62
#